data_AF-A0A1Z8SC11-F1
#
_entry.id   AF-A0A1Z8SC11-F1
#
_cell.length_a   1.000
_cell.length_b   1.000
_cell.length_c   1.000
_cell.angle_alpha   90.00
_cell.angle_beta   90.00
_cell.angle_gamma   90.00
#
_symmetry.space_group_name_H-M   'P 1'
#
loop_
_entity.id
_entity.type
_entity.pdbx_description
1 polymer ?
#
loop_
_entity_poly.entity_id
_entity_poly.type
_entity_poly.pdbx_seq_one_letter_code
_entity_poly.pdbx_strand_id
1 'polypeptide(L)'
;MPASISTVSDPTICGAVITWIEPTFFDNCQLLQTESSHLPGSVFPVGETIVTYVVTDDSGNSSSDSFTITVIDNESPTIQIPVPVVVTAPEGTCETFVEVPQLEVFDRCGVTSIVNSVNGTADASGVYPLGDTLVDWVVSDGSGNTSTISSIVTVIVNGPDCNENGIPDVCDIESGSSSDCNLDGIPDDCQADCDGDGILDVCEIEQGLVIDCDADGVPDDCQIASGIAADCDEDGLIDACEIATGSGLDCDESGVLDSCEISQGTVADCNGNGQPDICDIAIGVESDCNNDGLADDCQLSSGSVPDCNGNEIIDSCELVNGTASDCNENGTLDSCDLANGNADDCNQNSIPDSCDIAVGIEFDCNSNGQLDICDIEAGLVEDCDSNNVPDACDVASGGTPDCNANGIPDSCDLSSGTSLDCDGSGVPDSCEVSSGSTPDCNENGIPDSCDLATGTPDCDSNGVPDSCQVVSGQSPDCNGNGVPDSCDIATGLVVDCNENGVPDSCEVGNGQVADCNGNGIPDSCDVESGLEADCNSSGVPDSCEVASGTALDCNDNGIPDSCDISSGEWQDCDSDGHIDSCEILVGSAEDCNGTGIPDACEILSGAANDCDGNSIPDSCDLLSGVLSDCDQNGTPDSCDVLAGGVEDCDGNQIPDSCDIQTGVLEDCNQNGLPDSCEIAAGQVDDCDTNGIPDSCDIAAGTLPDANADGVPDQCQLNFLRGDGNDDGIVNIADCIFLLQALFAEGPDSTCADAADTNDDGAVDVSDVISILGFQFNGTNPPPAPYPDCGVDPAGGTTLGCQIYNSCP
;
A
#
# COMPACT_ATOMS: atom_id res chain seq x y z
N MET A 1 -34.17 40.29 -78.92
CA MET A 1 -33.15 39.71 -78.04
C MET A 1 -33.82 38.82 -77.01
N PRO A 2 -33.15 37.74 -76.57
CA PRO A 2 -33.55 37.01 -75.37
C PRO A 2 -33.61 37.92 -74.14
N ALA A 3 -34.42 37.54 -73.14
CA ALA A 3 -34.36 38.16 -71.82
C ALA A 3 -33.10 37.68 -71.07
N SER A 4 -32.66 38.43 -70.07
CA SER A 4 -31.59 37.96 -69.17
C SER A 4 -32.04 36.69 -68.43
N ILE A 5 -31.11 35.77 -68.22
CA ILE A 5 -31.35 34.45 -67.61
C ILE A 5 -30.59 34.40 -66.28
N SER A 6 -31.24 33.90 -65.23
CA SER A 6 -30.61 33.63 -63.93
C SER A 6 -30.87 32.19 -63.54
N THR A 7 -29.83 31.45 -63.18
CA THR A 7 -29.93 30.05 -62.73
C THR A 7 -28.87 29.75 -61.66
N VAL A 8 -29.00 28.60 -61.01
CA VAL A 8 -27.94 28.03 -60.17
C VAL A 8 -26.94 27.21 -61.00
N SER A 9 -25.75 26.93 -60.45
CA SER A 9 -24.77 26.01 -61.05
C SER A 9 -25.32 24.58 -61.18
N ASP A 10 -24.84 23.85 -62.19
CA ASP A 10 -25.18 22.45 -62.40
C ASP A 10 -24.39 21.55 -61.42
N PRO A 11 -24.93 20.40 -60.96
CA PRO A 11 -24.31 19.57 -59.91
C PRO A 11 -22.90 19.02 -60.20
N THR A 12 -22.47 19.04 -61.46
CA THR A 12 -21.22 18.40 -61.91
C THR A 12 -20.13 19.38 -62.34
N ILE A 13 -20.43 20.69 -62.41
CA ILE A 13 -19.50 21.71 -62.89
C ILE A 13 -19.69 23.03 -62.12
N CYS A 14 -18.63 23.82 -61.94
CA CYS A 14 -18.77 25.20 -61.44
C CYS A 14 -19.25 26.14 -62.56
N GLY A 15 -20.52 26.00 -62.93
CA GLY A 15 -21.17 26.73 -64.00
C GLY A 15 -22.49 26.08 -64.37
N ALA A 16 -23.17 26.60 -65.38
CA ALA A 16 -24.42 26.02 -65.88
C ALA A 16 -24.45 25.97 -67.40
N VAL A 17 -25.01 24.90 -67.96
CA VAL A 17 -25.28 24.80 -69.41
C VAL A 17 -26.54 25.59 -69.73
N ILE A 18 -26.38 26.73 -70.41
CA ILE A 18 -27.52 27.62 -70.70
C ILE A 18 -27.93 27.52 -72.16
N THR A 19 -29.21 27.25 -72.39
CA THR A 19 -29.82 27.29 -73.72
C THR A 19 -30.79 28.48 -73.83
N TRP A 20 -30.88 29.09 -75.01
CA TRP A 20 -31.85 30.15 -75.32
C TRP A 20 -32.24 30.11 -76.79
N ILE A 21 -33.37 30.72 -77.13
CA ILE A 21 -33.81 30.88 -78.52
C ILE A 21 -33.00 32.01 -79.15
N GLU A 22 -32.25 31.71 -80.22
CA GLU A 22 -31.45 32.71 -80.93
C GLU A 22 -32.31 33.87 -81.47
N PRO A 23 -31.82 35.12 -81.41
CA PRO A 23 -32.58 36.27 -81.89
C PRO A 23 -32.76 36.24 -83.42
N THR A 24 -33.92 36.68 -83.90
CA THR A 24 -34.16 36.83 -85.33
C THR A 24 -33.62 38.18 -85.82
N PHE A 25 -32.86 38.15 -86.92
CA PHE A 25 -32.31 39.34 -87.57
C PHE A 25 -33.12 39.70 -88.82
N PHE A 26 -33.39 40.99 -89.03
CA PHE A 26 -34.06 41.48 -90.23
C PHE A 26 -33.32 42.72 -90.77
N ASP A 27 -33.02 42.71 -92.06
CA ASP A 27 -32.50 43.86 -92.80
C ASP A 27 -33.43 44.14 -94.00
N ASN A 28 -33.49 45.40 -94.43
CA ASN A 28 -34.30 45.81 -95.58
C ASN A 28 -33.63 45.53 -96.95
N CYS A 29 -32.37 45.07 -96.95
CA CYS A 29 -31.61 44.70 -98.13
C CYS A 29 -31.18 43.22 -98.10
N GLN A 30 -30.01 42.89 -97.53
CA GLN A 30 -29.48 41.52 -97.38
C GLN A 30 -28.43 41.49 -96.26
N LEU A 31 -28.56 40.54 -95.32
CA LEU A 31 -27.61 40.30 -94.23
C LEU A 31 -26.34 39.62 -94.77
N LEU A 32 -25.15 40.14 -94.40
CA LEU A 32 -23.85 39.59 -94.80
C LEU A 32 -23.27 38.64 -93.76
N GLN A 33 -23.28 39.07 -92.49
CA GLN A 33 -22.62 38.36 -91.41
C GLN A 33 -23.37 38.50 -90.07
N THR A 34 -23.44 37.41 -89.32
CA THR A 34 -23.93 37.33 -87.95
C THR A 34 -22.85 36.73 -87.05
N GLU A 35 -22.43 37.44 -86.02
CA GLU A 35 -21.47 36.96 -85.03
C GLU A 35 -22.14 36.95 -83.64
N SER A 36 -21.96 35.87 -82.89
CA SER A 36 -22.37 35.78 -81.48
C SER A 36 -21.14 35.57 -80.60
N SER A 37 -21.14 36.14 -79.39
CA SER A 37 -20.06 35.90 -78.44
C SER A 37 -20.11 34.50 -77.82
N HIS A 38 -21.31 33.91 -77.72
CA HIS A 38 -21.55 32.57 -77.18
C HIS A 38 -22.68 31.87 -77.97
N LEU A 39 -22.70 30.54 -77.94
CA LEU A 39 -23.73 29.72 -78.60
C LEU A 39 -24.71 29.14 -77.56
N PRO A 40 -26.01 28.95 -77.90
CA PRO A 40 -26.92 28.22 -77.03
C PRO A 40 -26.39 26.81 -76.71
N GLY A 41 -26.46 26.41 -75.44
CA GLY A 41 -25.88 25.16 -74.94
C GLY A 41 -24.40 25.26 -74.54
N SER A 42 -23.83 26.47 -74.53
CA SER A 42 -22.50 26.69 -73.94
C SER A 42 -22.58 26.58 -72.41
N VAL A 43 -21.47 26.19 -71.79
CA VAL A 43 -21.28 26.28 -70.34
C VAL A 43 -20.92 27.72 -69.97
N PHE A 44 -21.62 28.27 -68.99
CA PHE A 44 -21.35 29.58 -68.40
C PHE A 44 -20.81 29.40 -66.98
N PRO A 45 -19.64 29.98 -66.64
CA PRO A 45 -19.12 29.92 -65.28
C PRO A 45 -20.00 30.73 -64.32
N VAL A 46 -19.86 30.48 -63.02
CA VAL A 46 -20.50 31.27 -61.96
C VAL A 46 -20.17 32.76 -62.09
N GLY A 47 -21.17 33.60 -61.87
CA GLY A 47 -21.11 35.05 -62.05
C GLY A 47 -21.90 35.56 -63.26
N GLU A 48 -21.62 36.81 -63.66
CA GLU A 48 -22.30 37.45 -64.79
C GLU A 48 -21.50 37.30 -66.09
N THR A 49 -22.14 36.73 -67.11
CA THR A 49 -21.62 36.68 -68.49
C THR A 49 -22.54 37.48 -69.43
N ILE A 50 -21.95 38.39 -70.21
CA ILE A 50 -22.70 39.18 -71.19
C ILE A 50 -22.61 38.51 -72.57
N VAL A 51 -23.77 38.11 -73.10
CA VAL A 51 -23.88 37.55 -74.46
C VAL A 51 -24.24 38.67 -75.44
N THR A 52 -23.37 38.88 -76.43
CA THR A 52 -23.48 39.97 -77.42
C THR A 52 -23.66 39.37 -78.81
N TYR A 53 -24.62 39.90 -79.55
CA TYR A 53 -24.81 39.60 -80.97
C TYR A 53 -24.45 40.81 -81.80
N VAL A 54 -23.68 40.60 -82.86
CA VAL A 54 -23.32 41.63 -83.84
C VAL A 54 -23.78 41.19 -85.21
N VAL A 55 -24.57 42.04 -85.88
CA VAL A 55 -25.00 41.82 -87.26
C VAL A 55 -24.44 42.90 -88.15
N THR A 56 -23.93 42.50 -89.32
CA THR A 56 -23.34 43.41 -90.30
C THR A 56 -24.00 43.21 -91.67
N ASP A 57 -24.43 44.31 -92.29
CA ASP A 57 -24.99 44.30 -93.66
C ASP A 57 -23.91 44.31 -94.75
N ASP A 58 -24.29 44.06 -96.00
CA ASP A 58 -23.40 44.12 -97.18
C ASP A 58 -22.77 45.51 -97.43
N SER A 59 -23.28 46.56 -96.78
CA SER A 59 -22.78 47.94 -96.85
C SER A 59 -21.79 48.28 -95.74
N GLY A 60 -21.54 47.35 -94.81
CA GLY A 60 -20.64 47.53 -93.67
C GLY A 60 -21.28 48.22 -92.46
N ASN A 61 -22.60 48.35 -92.38
CA ASN A 61 -23.27 48.84 -91.18
C ASN A 61 -23.45 47.70 -90.18
N SER A 62 -23.00 47.92 -88.94
CA SER A 62 -23.14 46.95 -87.86
C SER A 62 -24.13 47.41 -86.79
N SER A 63 -24.96 46.50 -86.29
CA SER A 63 -25.79 46.70 -85.09
C SER A 63 -25.45 45.63 -84.06
N SER A 64 -25.37 46.01 -82.79
CA SER A 64 -25.09 45.10 -81.69
C SER A 64 -26.09 45.28 -80.57
N ASP A 65 -26.52 44.17 -79.98
CA ASP A 65 -27.37 44.14 -78.79
C ASP A 65 -26.95 42.95 -77.90
N SER A 66 -27.26 43.01 -76.61
CA SER A 66 -26.77 42.04 -75.61
C SER A 66 -27.80 41.71 -74.53
N PHE A 67 -27.66 40.54 -73.91
CA PHE A 67 -28.38 40.15 -72.68
C PHE A 67 -27.40 39.51 -71.69
N THR A 68 -27.79 39.41 -70.42
CA THR A 68 -26.95 38.88 -69.34
C THR A 68 -27.39 37.48 -68.94
N ILE A 69 -26.41 36.61 -68.72
CA ILE A 69 -26.59 35.33 -68.04
C ILE A 69 -25.94 35.45 -66.65
N THR A 70 -26.69 35.16 -65.60
CA THR A 70 -26.21 35.13 -64.22
C THR A 70 -26.30 33.69 -63.72
N VAL A 71 -25.15 33.09 -63.42
CA VAL A 71 -25.08 31.78 -62.76
C VAL A 71 -24.73 32.03 -61.29
N ILE A 72 -25.58 31.55 -60.39
CA ILE A 72 -25.44 31.71 -58.93
C ILE A 72 -24.94 30.38 -58.38
N ASP A 73 -23.90 30.45 -57.58
CA ASP A 73 -23.46 29.31 -56.78
C ASP A 73 -24.16 29.38 -55.42
N ASN A 74 -24.89 28.32 -55.09
CA ASN A 74 -25.67 28.18 -53.87
C ASN A 74 -25.29 26.92 -53.08
N GLU A 75 -24.19 26.26 -53.44
CA GLU A 75 -23.68 25.11 -52.71
C GLU A 75 -22.69 25.62 -51.66
N SER A 76 -22.87 25.24 -50.40
CA SER A 76 -21.87 25.52 -49.38
C SER A 76 -20.69 24.54 -49.50
N PRO A 77 -19.47 24.97 -49.14
CA PRO A 77 -18.32 24.07 -49.07
C PRO A 77 -18.59 22.85 -48.19
N THR A 78 -18.17 21.67 -48.63
CA THR A 78 -18.20 20.46 -47.80
C THR A 78 -16.93 20.41 -46.94
N ILE A 79 -17.10 20.10 -45.66
CA ILE A 79 -16.02 19.96 -44.68
C ILE A 79 -15.97 18.51 -44.24
N GLN A 80 -14.80 17.86 -44.32
CA GLN A 80 -14.63 16.56 -43.70
C GLN A 80 -14.60 16.74 -42.18
N ILE A 81 -15.29 15.87 -41.44
CA ILE A 81 -15.28 15.90 -39.97
C ILE A 81 -13.82 15.78 -39.49
N PRO A 82 -13.29 16.77 -38.75
CA PRO A 82 -11.95 16.72 -38.22
C PRO A 82 -11.86 15.70 -37.09
N VAL A 83 -10.79 14.90 -37.09
CA VAL A 83 -10.52 13.94 -36.00
C VAL A 83 -10.10 14.70 -34.74
N PRO A 84 -10.57 14.33 -33.55
CA PRO A 84 -10.09 14.89 -32.28
C PRO A 84 -8.57 14.71 -32.14
N VAL A 85 -7.89 15.74 -31.62
CA VAL A 85 -6.44 15.69 -31.39
C VAL A 85 -6.19 15.57 -29.89
N VAL A 86 -5.56 14.47 -29.47
CA VAL A 86 -5.18 14.24 -28.07
C VAL A 86 -3.66 14.25 -27.95
N VAL A 87 -3.12 15.08 -27.06
CA VAL A 87 -1.68 15.19 -26.83
C VAL A 87 -1.37 15.21 -25.34
N THR A 88 -0.39 14.42 -24.92
CA THR A 88 0.15 14.50 -23.56
C THR A 88 1.21 15.59 -23.46
N ALA A 89 1.04 16.53 -22.53
CA ALA A 89 2.03 17.54 -22.23
C ALA A 89 3.25 16.92 -21.51
N PRO A 90 4.45 17.52 -21.65
CA PRO A 90 5.60 17.13 -20.85
C PRO A 90 5.32 17.24 -19.34
N GLU A 91 5.95 16.36 -18.55
CA GLU A 91 5.88 16.41 -17.08
C GLU A 91 6.28 17.80 -16.56
N GLY A 92 5.50 18.32 -15.60
CA GLY A 92 5.74 19.62 -14.98
C GLY A 92 5.31 20.83 -15.84
N THR A 93 4.50 20.63 -16.87
CA THR A 93 3.92 21.71 -17.69
C THR A 93 2.41 21.54 -17.84
N CYS A 94 1.67 22.66 -17.84
CA CYS A 94 0.21 22.68 -17.93
C CYS A 94 -0.32 23.14 -19.30
N GLU A 95 0.59 23.33 -20.24
CA GLU A 95 0.30 23.66 -21.63
C GLU A 95 1.34 23.00 -22.55
N THR A 96 0.94 22.68 -23.77
CA THR A 96 1.85 22.11 -24.77
C THR A 96 1.54 22.60 -26.17
N PHE A 97 2.54 22.55 -27.05
CA PHE A 97 2.35 22.86 -28.46
C PHE A 97 1.70 21.66 -29.17
N VAL A 98 0.54 21.88 -29.77
CA VAL A 98 -0.21 20.88 -30.53
C VAL A 98 -0.16 21.22 -32.01
N GLU A 99 0.29 20.27 -32.81
CA GLU A 99 0.19 20.28 -34.28
C GLU A 99 -1.23 19.83 -34.65
N VAL A 100 -2.06 20.76 -35.15
CA VAL A 100 -3.44 20.46 -35.55
C VAL A 100 -3.45 20.17 -37.06
N PRO A 101 -3.99 19.00 -37.50
CA PRO A 101 -4.10 18.69 -38.91
C PRO A 101 -4.85 19.78 -39.70
N GLN A 102 -4.37 20.06 -40.91
CA GLN A 102 -5.04 21.00 -41.82
C GLN A 102 -6.43 20.45 -42.19
N LEU A 103 -7.44 21.32 -42.16
CA LEU A 103 -8.82 20.94 -42.48
C LEU A 103 -8.97 20.60 -43.97
N GLU A 104 -9.47 19.40 -44.27
CA GLU A 104 -9.80 19.01 -45.63
C GLU A 104 -11.18 19.55 -46.02
N VAL A 105 -11.18 20.44 -47.01
CA VAL A 105 -12.39 21.12 -47.50
C VAL A 105 -12.51 20.94 -49.00
N PHE A 106 -13.73 20.70 -49.45
CA PHE A 106 -14.02 20.53 -50.86
C PHE A 106 -15.16 21.44 -51.27
N ASP A 107 -14.92 22.22 -52.32
CA ASP A 107 -15.93 23.03 -52.98
C ASP A 107 -15.66 23.03 -54.48
N ARG A 108 -16.71 22.81 -55.28
CA ARG A 108 -16.58 22.71 -56.75
C ARG A 108 -16.27 24.06 -57.39
N CYS A 109 -16.76 25.14 -56.80
CA CYS A 109 -16.56 26.52 -57.21
C CYS A 109 -15.38 27.22 -56.55
N GLY A 110 -14.74 26.53 -55.62
CA GLY A 110 -13.49 26.89 -54.98
C GLY A 110 -13.73 27.55 -53.64
N VAL A 111 -12.96 27.11 -52.66
CA VAL A 111 -12.91 27.72 -51.33
C VAL A 111 -12.08 29.01 -51.38
N THR A 112 -12.57 30.06 -50.74
CA THR A 112 -11.91 31.38 -50.69
C THR A 112 -11.32 31.67 -49.31
N SER A 113 -11.94 31.21 -48.22
CA SER A 113 -11.47 31.46 -46.86
C SER A 113 -11.65 30.24 -45.97
N ILE A 114 -10.64 29.97 -45.15
CA ILE A 114 -10.67 28.99 -44.06
C ILE A 114 -10.11 29.71 -42.83
N VAL A 115 -10.90 29.81 -41.76
CA VAL A 115 -10.50 30.45 -40.51
C VAL A 115 -10.94 29.61 -39.31
N ASN A 116 -10.15 29.63 -38.24
CA ASN A 116 -10.50 29.01 -36.96
C ASN A 116 -10.70 30.04 -35.83
N SER A 117 -11.31 29.63 -34.71
CA SER A 117 -11.56 30.46 -33.52
C SER A 117 -10.31 30.79 -32.69
N VAL A 118 -9.24 30.01 -32.79
CA VAL A 118 -8.02 30.13 -31.95
C VAL A 118 -7.13 31.29 -32.43
N ASN A 119 -6.84 31.34 -33.72
CA ASN A 119 -5.91 32.32 -34.29
C ASN A 119 -6.42 32.99 -35.58
N GLY A 120 -7.60 32.62 -36.08
CA GLY A 120 -8.22 33.24 -37.26
C GLY A 120 -7.53 32.89 -38.58
N THR A 121 -6.76 31.80 -38.62
CA THR A 121 -6.05 31.34 -39.83
C THR A 121 -6.55 29.97 -40.29
N ALA A 122 -5.96 29.44 -41.37
CA ALA A 122 -6.25 28.09 -41.85
C ALA A 122 -5.47 26.99 -41.08
N ASP A 123 -4.62 27.38 -40.13
CA ASP A 123 -3.81 26.48 -39.31
C ASP A 123 -4.11 26.75 -37.84
N ALA A 124 -4.66 25.76 -37.13
CA ALA A 124 -4.98 25.88 -35.71
C ALA A 124 -3.83 25.41 -34.81
N SER A 125 -2.66 25.06 -35.36
CA SER A 125 -1.51 24.65 -34.55
C SER A 125 -1.06 25.78 -33.62
N GLY A 126 -0.74 25.45 -32.38
CA GLY A 126 -0.52 26.44 -31.33
C GLY A 126 -0.26 25.82 -29.96
N VAL A 127 -0.13 26.68 -28.94
CA VAL A 127 -0.04 26.23 -27.55
C VAL A 127 -1.45 26.13 -26.99
N TYR A 128 -1.78 24.96 -26.44
CA TYR A 128 -3.07 24.65 -25.84
C TYR A 128 -2.88 24.33 -24.35
N PRO A 129 -3.76 24.85 -23.47
CA PRO A 129 -3.74 24.52 -22.05
C PRO A 129 -4.30 23.12 -21.79
N LEU A 130 -4.05 22.58 -20.60
CA LEU A 130 -4.68 21.35 -20.07
C LEU A 130 -6.20 21.36 -20.29
N GLY A 131 -6.73 20.19 -20.68
CA GLY A 131 -8.14 19.94 -20.90
C GLY A 131 -8.59 20.13 -22.35
N ASP A 132 -9.91 20.23 -22.52
CA ASP A 132 -10.55 20.32 -23.84
C ASP A 132 -10.65 21.77 -24.32
N THR A 133 -10.07 22.04 -25.49
CA THR A 133 -10.24 23.29 -26.22
C THR A 133 -11.08 23.05 -27.48
N LEU A 134 -12.23 23.73 -27.58
CA LEU A 134 -13.06 23.74 -28.78
C LEU A 134 -12.49 24.71 -29.83
N VAL A 135 -12.23 24.19 -31.03
CA VAL A 135 -11.76 24.95 -32.19
C VAL A 135 -12.88 25.00 -33.23
N ASP A 136 -13.48 26.17 -33.41
CA ASP A 136 -14.56 26.39 -34.38
C ASP A 136 -13.98 26.82 -35.72
N TRP A 137 -14.32 26.10 -36.78
CA TRP A 137 -13.91 26.37 -38.15
C TRP A 137 -15.03 27.03 -38.94
N VAL A 138 -14.66 28.03 -39.74
CA VAL A 138 -15.56 28.68 -40.69
C VAL A 138 -14.90 28.65 -42.07
N VAL A 139 -15.58 28.02 -43.03
CA VAL A 139 -15.14 27.87 -44.41
C VAL A 139 -16.10 28.65 -45.30
N SER A 140 -15.58 29.47 -46.22
CA SER A 140 -16.40 30.22 -47.18
C SER A 140 -15.86 30.13 -48.60
N ASP A 141 -16.76 30.06 -49.57
CA ASP A 141 -16.43 30.10 -51.00
C ASP A 141 -16.33 31.54 -51.55
N GLY A 142 -16.16 31.66 -52.87
CA GLY A 142 -16.12 32.95 -53.58
C GLY A 142 -17.50 33.61 -53.80
N SER A 143 -18.56 32.88 -53.49
CA SER A 143 -19.97 33.22 -53.75
C SER A 143 -20.68 33.70 -52.47
N GLY A 144 -20.04 33.51 -51.31
CA GLY A 144 -20.52 33.90 -49.99
C GLY A 144 -21.22 32.78 -49.23
N ASN A 145 -21.21 31.54 -49.73
CA ASN A 145 -21.74 30.40 -48.99
C ASN A 145 -20.73 29.96 -47.92
N THR A 146 -21.24 29.48 -46.79
CA THR A 146 -20.42 29.15 -45.61
C THR A 146 -20.78 27.82 -44.99
N SER A 147 -19.79 27.13 -44.46
CA SER A 147 -19.93 25.93 -43.63
C SER A 147 -19.13 26.07 -42.34
N THR A 148 -19.65 25.48 -41.26
CA THR A 148 -19.04 25.54 -39.93
C THR A 148 -18.98 24.17 -39.29
N ILE A 149 -17.87 23.86 -38.61
CA ILE A 149 -17.67 22.62 -37.84
C ILE A 149 -16.79 22.95 -36.62
N SER A 150 -16.93 22.19 -35.54
CA SER A 150 -16.04 22.29 -34.38
C SER A 150 -15.14 21.04 -34.29
N SER A 151 -13.87 21.23 -33.94
CA SER A 151 -12.93 20.16 -33.58
C SER A 151 -12.51 20.30 -32.12
N ILE A 152 -12.20 19.20 -31.46
CA ILE A 152 -11.70 19.20 -30.08
C ILE A 152 -10.19 18.93 -30.08
N VAL A 153 -9.46 19.75 -29.34
CA VAL A 153 -8.06 19.50 -28.95
C VAL A 153 -8.03 19.23 -27.45
N THR A 154 -7.57 18.05 -27.06
CA THR A 154 -7.45 17.64 -25.65
C THR A 154 -5.99 17.55 -25.27
N VAL A 155 -5.58 18.35 -24.30
CA VAL A 155 -4.26 18.25 -23.68
C VAL A 155 -4.40 17.50 -22.37
N ILE A 156 -3.68 16.39 -22.22
CA ILE A 156 -3.60 15.62 -20.99
C ILE A 156 -2.27 15.91 -20.32
N VAL A 157 -2.27 16.16 -19.01
CA VAL A 157 -1.05 16.27 -18.22
C VAL A 157 -1.07 15.09 -17.24
N ASN A 158 -0.01 14.28 -17.25
CA ASN A 158 0.17 13.23 -16.26
C ASN A 158 0.99 13.78 -15.11
N GLY A 159 0.54 13.55 -13.88
CA GLY A 159 1.25 13.95 -12.68
C GLY A 159 0.51 13.49 -11.42
N PRO A 160 1.12 13.69 -10.24
CA PRO A 160 0.42 13.55 -8.97
C PRO A 160 -0.79 14.49 -8.94
N ASP A 161 -1.91 13.98 -8.47
CA ASP A 161 -3.17 14.70 -8.23
C ASP A 161 -3.65 14.27 -6.85
N CYS A 162 -3.21 15.00 -5.83
CA CYS A 162 -3.43 14.65 -4.44
C CYS A 162 -4.84 14.98 -3.94
N ASN A 163 -5.54 15.91 -4.61
CA ASN A 163 -6.91 16.30 -4.28
C ASN A 163 -7.98 15.57 -5.12
N GLU A 164 -7.54 14.69 -6.02
CA GLU A 164 -8.34 13.84 -6.92
C GLU A 164 -9.33 14.64 -7.79
N ASN A 165 -9.00 15.88 -8.15
CA ASN A 165 -9.90 16.75 -8.91
C ASN A 165 -9.74 16.58 -10.45
N GLY A 166 -8.77 15.77 -10.89
CA GLY A 166 -8.43 15.53 -12.29
C GLY A 166 -7.44 16.55 -12.90
N ILE A 167 -6.88 17.44 -12.08
CA ILE A 167 -5.87 18.45 -12.45
C ILE A 167 -4.61 18.11 -11.64
N PRO A 168 -3.46 17.86 -12.30
CA PRO A 168 -2.23 17.59 -11.56
C PRO A 168 -1.82 18.76 -10.68
N ASP A 169 -1.21 18.45 -9.54
CA ASP A 169 -0.76 19.36 -8.48
C ASP A 169 -0.03 20.61 -9.00
N VAL A 170 0.90 20.41 -9.93
CA VAL A 170 1.67 21.49 -10.58
C VAL A 170 0.79 22.51 -11.30
N CYS A 171 -0.34 22.06 -11.84
CA CYS A 171 -1.31 22.89 -12.54
C CYS A 171 -2.29 23.58 -11.60
N ASP A 172 -2.58 22.97 -10.46
CA ASP A 172 -3.35 23.63 -9.42
C ASP A 172 -2.60 24.83 -8.83
N ILE A 173 -1.29 24.66 -8.58
CA ILE A 173 -0.42 25.73 -8.10
C ILE A 173 -0.22 26.82 -9.16
N GLU A 174 0.06 26.45 -10.42
CA GLU A 174 0.28 27.43 -11.50
C GLU A 174 -0.97 28.27 -11.80
N SER A 175 -2.14 27.66 -11.73
CA SER A 175 -3.42 28.35 -11.96
C SER A 175 -3.90 29.16 -10.74
N GLY A 176 -3.34 28.90 -9.56
CA GLY A 176 -3.71 29.49 -8.28
C GLY A 176 -5.03 28.95 -7.73
N SER A 177 -5.47 27.77 -8.16
CA SER A 177 -6.56 27.03 -7.52
C SER A 177 -6.13 26.46 -6.17
N SER A 178 -4.84 26.13 -6.02
CA SER A 178 -4.23 25.75 -4.74
C SER A 178 -3.04 26.64 -4.38
N SER A 179 -2.79 26.77 -3.08
CA SER A 179 -1.62 27.46 -2.54
C SER A 179 -0.47 26.46 -2.37
N ASP A 180 0.77 26.96 -2.44
CA ASP A 180 2.00 26.24 -2.13
C ASP A 180 2.88 27.23 -1.36
N CYS A 181 2.72 27.28 -0.04
CA CYS A 181 3.32 28.31 0.80
C CYS A 181 4.80 28.04 1.09
N ASN A 182 5.23 26.77 1.08
CA ASN A 182 6.61 26.34 1.34
C ASN A 182 7.45 26.16 0.04
N LEU A 183 6.82 26.28 -1.14
CA LEU A 183 7.42 26.19 -2.48
C LEU A 183 8.06 24.84 -2.78
N ASP A 184 7.51 23.75 -2.21
CA ASP A 184 8.00 22.39 -2.45
C ASP A 184 7.36 21.71 -3.67
N GLY A 185 6.35 22.34 -4.27
CA GLY A 185 5.64 21.86 -5.45
C GLY A 185 4.47 20.91 -5.15
N ILE A 186 4.06 20.78 -3.89
CA ILE A 186 2.88 20.05 -3.44
C ILE A 186 1.83 21.07 -2.94
N PRO A 187 0.56 20.97 -3.34
CA PRO A 187 -0.50 21.84 -2.84
C PRO A 187 -0.64 21.77 -1.31
N ASP A 188 -0.86 22.93 -0.66
CA ASP A 188 -1.06 23.05 0.79
C ASP A 188 -2.20 22.12 1.28
N ASP A 189 -3.30 22.02 0.51
CA ASP A 189 -4.46 21.16 0.81
C ASP A 189 -4.12 19.65 0.87
N CYS A 190 -2.92 19.27 0.40
CA CYS A 190 -2.44 17.90 0.32
C CYS A 190 -1.32 17.58 1.31
N GLN A 191 -0.98 18.53 2.18
CA GLN A 191 -0.03 18.31 3.25
C GLN A 191 -0.72 18.51 4.61
N ALA A 192 -0.01 18.18 5.68
CA ALA A 192 -0.61 18.16 7.01
C ALA A 192 -0.99 19.57 7.49
N ASP A 193 -2.28 19.75 7.74
CA ASP A 193 -2.87 20.90 8.43
C ASP A 193 -3.65 20.32 9.61
N CYS A 194 -3.03 20.37 10.79
CA CYS A 194 -3.57 19.71 11.95
C CYS A 194 -4.78 20.45 12.54
N ASP A 195 -4.83 21.79 12.46
CA ASP A 195 -5.91 22.59 13.04
C ASP A 195 -7.08 22.84 12.05
N GLY A 196 -6.86 22.53 10.76
CA GLY A 196 -7.83 22.57 9.68
C GLY A 196 -8.22 23.98 9.27
N ASP A 197 -7.37 24.99 9.55
CA ASP A 197 -7.64 26.38 9.22
C ASP A 197 -7.32 26.75 7.77
N GLY A 198 -6.67 25.84 7.03
CA GLY A 198 -6.26 25.99 5.64
C GLY A 198 -4.88 26.62 5.46
N ILE A 199 -4.07 26.72 6.52
CA ILE A 199 -2.66 27.07 6.49
C ILE A 199 -1.86 25.86 6.98
N LEU A 200 -0.83 25.48 6.22
CA LEU A 200 -0.01 24.33 6.60
C LEU A 200 0.74 24.54 7.92
N ASP A 201 0.86 23.49 8.72
CA ASP A 201 1.65 23.43 9.95
C ASP A 201 3.06 24.07 9.76
N VAL A 202 3.80 23.65 8.73
CA VAL A 202 5.14 24.17 8.41
C VAL A 202 5.12 25.68 8.09
N CYS A 203 4.05 26.15 7.44
CA CYS A 203 3.90 27.56 7.08
C CYS A 203 3.49 28.42 8.26
N GLU A 204 2.72 27.88 9.21
CA GLU A 204 2.44 28.54 10.47
C GLU A 204 3.68 28.66 11.35
N ILE A 205 4.49 27.60 11.42
CA ILE A 205 5.76 27.57 12.14
C ILE A 205 6.73 28.61 11.58
N GLU A 206 6.93 28.66 10.25
CA GLU A 206 7.80 29.66 9.62
C GLU A 206 7.30 31.10 9.81
N GLN A 207 5.98 31.30 9.88
CA GLN A 207 5.36 32.60 10.15
C GLN A 207 5.37 32.96 11.64
N GLY A 208 5.73 32.03 12.52
CA GLY A 208 5.70 32.19 13.98
C GLY A 208 4.28 32.40 14.52
N LEU A 209 3.29 31.77 13.88
CA LEU A 209 1.89 31.78 14.30
C LEU A 209 1.65 30.71 15.38
N VAL A 210 2.34 29.59 15.26
CA VAL A 210 2.35 28.48 16.21
C VAL A 210 3.77 28.23 16.74
N ILE A 211 3.87 27.46 17.81
CA ILE A 211 5.15 27.08 18.44
C ILE A 211 5.44 25.63 18.04
N ASP A 212 6.66 25.39 17.56
CA ASP A 212 7.26 24.07 17.33
C ASP A 212 8.63 24.13 18.01
N CYS A 213 8.67 23.69 19.26
CA CYS A 213 9.81 23.92 20.13
C CYS A 213 10.88 22.83 20.00
N ASP A 214 10.52 21.62 19.58
CA ASP A 214 11.41 20.50 19.33
C ASP A 214 11.90 20.44 17.86
N ALA A 215 11.31 21.28 17.00
CA ALA A 215 11.64 21.46 15.60
C ALA A 215 11.41 20.20 14.76
N ASP A 216 10.38 19.42 15.10
CA ASP A 216 9.98 18.22 14.36
C ASP A 216 9.05 18.53 13.17
N GLY A 217 8.59 19.78 13.04
CA GLY A 217 7.72 20.25 11.97
C GLY A 217 6.22 20.11 12.26
N VAL A 218 5.83 19.68 13.47
CA VAL A 218 4.45 19.60 13.94
C VAL A 218 4.25 20.59 15.09
N PRO A 219 3.23 21.47 15.05
CA PRO A 219 2.98 22.42 16.13
C PRO A 219 2.76 21.74 17.48
N ASP A 220 3.29 22.30 18.56
CA ASP A 220 3.20 21.76 19.92
C ASP A 220 1.73 21.49 20.32
N ASP A 221 0.83 22.45 20.06
CA ASP A 221 -0.61 22.34 20.32
C ASP A 221 -1.23 21.11 19.63
N CYS A 222 -0.71 20.74 18.46
CA CYS A 222 -1.13 19.58 17.68
C CYS A 222 -0.59 18.27 18.23
N GLN A 223 0.67 18.26 18.68
CA GLN A 223 1.25 17.11 19.35
C GLN A 223 0.50 16.80 20.66
N ILE A 224 0.11 17.84 21.40
CA ILE A 224 -0.67 17.76 22.63
C ILE A 224 -2.09 17.24 22.34
N ALA A 225 -2.80 17.84 21.38
CA ALA A 225 -4.16 17.42 21.02
C ALA A 225 -4.24 15.97 20.49
N SER A 226 -3.18 15.52 19.81
CA SER A 226 -3.06 14.16 19.27
C SER A 226 -2.61 13.13 20.31
N GLY A 227 -2.17 13.58 21.49
CA GLY A 227 -1.59 12.73 22.54
C GLY A 227 -0.23 12.14 22.18
N ILE A 228 0.48 12.74 21.22
CA ILE A 228 1.83 12.36 20.80
C ILE A 228 2.84 12.91 21.81
N ALA A 229 2.62 14.14 22.27
CA ALA A 229 3.42 14.78 23.32
C ALA A 229 2.58 15.04 24.57
N ALA A 230 3.25 15.00 25.72
CA ALA A 230 2.64 15.35 27.00
C ALA A 230 2.80 16.87 27.24
N ASP A 231 1.72 17.49 27.69
CA ASP A 231 1.68 18.81 28.33
C ASP A 231 0.93 18.57 29.65
N CYS A 232 1.70 18.25 30.67
CA CYS A 232 1.15 17.75 31.92
C CYS A 232 0.73 18.87 32.88
N ASP A 233 1.21 20.10 32.68
CA ASP A 233 0.86 21.28 33.48
C ASP A 233 -0.15 22.23 32.78
N GLU A 234 -0.57 21.87 31.56
CA GLU A 234 -1.57 22.53 30.71
C GLU A 234 -1.20 23.96 30.32
N ASP A 235 0.09 24.25 30.16
CA ASP A 235 0.58 25.59 29.81
C ASP A 235 0.69 25.85 28.29
N GLY A 236 0.52 24.80 27.46
CA GLY A 236 0.58 24.84 26.01
C GLY A 236 1.98 24.65 25.41
N LEU A 237 2.98 24.30 26.23
CA LEU A 237 4.27 23.79 25.77
C LEU A 237 4.37 22.30 26.10
N ILE A 238 5.02 21.53 25.23
CA ILE A 238 5.27 20.12 25.53
C ILE A 238 6.35 19.98 26.60
N ASP A 239 6.18 19.01 27.51
CA ASP A 239 7.05 18.75 28.66
C ASP A 239 8.54 18.65 28.23
N ALA A 240 8.80 17.99 27.10
CA ALA A 240 10.13 17.80 26.54
C ALA A 240 10.85 19.14 26.25
N CYS A 241 10.11 20.15 25.80
CA CYS A 241 10.66 21.47 25.51
C CYS A 241 10.90 22.28 26.77
N GLU A 242 10.06 22.11 27.78
CA GLU A 242 10.28 22.75 29.06
C GLU A 242 11.54 22.22 29.75
N ILE A 243 11.76 20.92 29.67
CA ILE A 243 13.00 20.26 30.13
C ILE A 243 14.20 20.78 29.33
N ALA A 244 14.11 20.82 28.00
CA ALA A 244 15.20 21.26 27.14
C ALA A 244 15.57 22.74 27.31
N THR A 245 14.58 23.60 27.55
CA THR A 245 14.77 25.05 27.78
C THR A 245 15.09 25.38 29.24
N GLY A 246 14.89 24.43 30.16
CA GLY A 246 15.09 24.57 31.59
C GLY A 246 14.02 25.42 32.29
N SER A 247 12.83 25.57 31.69
CA SER A 247 11.64 26.10 32.37
C SER A 247 10.99 25.05 33.26
N GLY A 248 11.03 23.79 32.82
CA GLY A 248 10.61 22.60 33.56
C GLY A 248 11.77 21.95 34.30
N LEU A 249 11.48 21.35 35.45
CA LEU A 249 12.44 20.54 36.23
C LEU A 249 12.14 19.06 35.98
N ASP A 250 13.17 18.33 35.56
CA ASP A 250 13.22 16.87 35.46
C ASP A 250 14.55 16.46 36.10
N CYS A 251 14.50 16.21 37.40
CA CYS A 251 15.70 16.04 38.21
C CYS A 251 16.18 14.58 38.24
N ASP A 252 15.31 13.63 37.90
CA ASP A 252 15.60 12.19 37.84
C ASP A 252 15.82 11.68 36.40
N GLU A 253 15.77 12.58 35.42
CA GLU A 253 15.98 12.33 33.98
C GLU A 253 14.95 11.35 33.39
N SER A 254 13.73 11.34 33.94
CA SER A 254 12.63 10.48 33.50
C SER A 254 12.00 10.94 32.17
N GLY A 255 12.23 12.19 31.77
CA GLY A 255 11.60 12.83 30.62
C GLY A 255 10.17 13.31 30.89
N VAL A 256 9.71 13.28 32.15
CA VAL A 256 8.46 13.87 32.63
C VAL A 256 8.80 14.94 33.65
N LEU A 257 8.00 16.01 33.73
CA LEU A 257 8.25 17.04 34.74
C LEU A 257 8.03 16.49 36.16
N ASP A 258 8.96 16.85 37.06
CA ASP A 258 8.92 16.55 38.49
C ASP A 258 7.53 16.85 39.11
N SER A 259 6.95 18.00 38.75
CA SER A 259 5.64 18.46 39.21
C SER A 259 4.51 17.50 38.81
N CYS A 260 4.63 16.89 37.65
CA CYS A 260 3.65 16.01 37.07
C CYS A 260 3.74 14.61 37.66
N GLU A 261 4.94 14.10 37.85
CA GLU A 261 5.17 12.85 38.57
C GLU A 261 4.64 12.89 40.00
N ILE A 262 4.87 14.01 40.70
CA ILE A 262 4.33 14.24 42.04
C ILE A 262 2.79 14.29 42.01
N SER A 263 2.20 14.96 41.01
CA SER A 263 0.74 15.05 40.88
C SER A 263 0.08 13.69 40.57
N GLN A 264 0.79 12.84 39.82
CA GLN A 264 0.36 11.50 39.44
C GLN A 264 0.65 10.46 40.55
N GLY A 265 1.52 10.82 41.51
CA GLY A 265 1.92 9.96 42.61
C GLY A 265 2.85 8.83 42.19
N THR A 266 3.60 9.01 41.10
CA THR A 266 4.64 8.07 40.64
C THR A 266 5.91 8.18 41.47
N VAL A 267 6.18 9.37 42.00
CA VAL A 267 7.29 9.70 42.91
C VAL A 267 6.78 10.29 44.22
N ALA A 268 7.60 10.23 45.27
CA ALA A 268 7.29 10.80 46.59
C ALA A 268 7.86 12.22 46.72
N ASP A 269 7.09 13.10 47.36
CA ASP A 269 7.48 14.45 47.80
C ASP A 269 6.98 14.62 49.25
N CYS A 270 7.76 14.11 50.20
CA CYS A 270 7.38 14.09 51.61
C CYS A 270 7.45 15.45 52.27
N ASN A 271 8.40 16.30 51.89
CA ASN A 271 8.52 17.66 52.43
C ASN A 271 7.56 18.66 51.77
N GLY A 272 6.91 18.28 50.67
CA GLY A 272 5.92 19.08 49.96
C GLY A 272 6.51 20.30 49.25
N ASN A 273 7.77 20.23 48.83
CA ASN A 273 8.46 21.33 48.17
C ASN A 273 8.26 21.37 46.65
N GLY A 274 7.64 20.33 46.08
CA GLY A 274 7.40 20.20 44.64
C GLY A 274 8.57 19.61 43.85
N GLN A 275 9.51 18.94 44.51
CA GLN A 275 10.62 18.19 43.91
C GLN A 275 10.61 16.76 44.47
N PRO A 276 10.87 15.72 43.64
CA PRO A 276 10.95 14.34 44.10
C PRO A 276 12.01 14.14 45.19
N ASP A 277 11.69 13.34 46.21
CA ASP A 277 12.57 13.06 47.36
C ASP A 277 13.94 12.52 46.91
N ILE A 278 13.98 11.70 45.84
CA ILE A 278 15.22 11.16 45.25
C ILE A 278 16.18 12.27 44.82
N CYS A 279 15.64 13.36 44.29
CA CYS A 279 16.42 14.51 43.86
C CYS A 279 16.82 15.37 45.05
N ASP A 280 15.93 15.55 46.02
CA ASP A 280 16.23 16.25 47.28
C ASP A 280 17.36 15.58 48.07
N ILE A 281 17.40 14.25 48.09
CA ILE A 281 18.51 13.47 48.65
C ILE A 281 19.79 13.74 47.86
N ALA A 282 19.74 13.70 46.53
CA ALA A 282 20.91 13.93 45.66
C ALA A 282 21.53 15.33 45.84
N ILE A 283 20.70 16.35 46.09
CA ILE A 283 21.17 17.73 46.34
C ILE A 283 21.40 18.04 47.84
N GLY A 284 21.12 17.08 48.73
CA GLY A 284 21.33 17.17 50.18
C GLY A 284 20.34 18.09 50.90
N VAL A 285 19.15 18.29 50.33
CA VAL A 285 18.00 18.96 50.97
C VAL A 285 17.34 18.01 51.97
N GLU A 286 17.26 16.73 51.63
CA GLU A 286 16.82 15.66 52.52
C GLU A 286 17.96 14.69 52.87
N SER A 287 17.76 13.96 53.96
CA SER A 287 18.69 12.96 54.47
C SER A 287 18.14 11.58 54.17
N ASP A 288 18.99 10.71 53.64
CA ASP A 288 18.81 9.27 53.51
C ASP A 288 20.03 8.64 54.17
N CYS A 289 19.96 8.50 55.50
CA CYS A 289 21.13 8.12 56.28
C CYS A 289 21.39 6.61 56.26
N ASN A 290 20.41 5.80 55.84
CA ASN A 290 20.55 4.36 55.64
C ASN A 290 20.82 3.97 54.17
N ASN A 291 20.81 4.94 53.24
CA ASN A 291 21.06 4.82 51.80
C ASN A 291 20.10 3.86 51.09
N ASP A 292 18.83 3.85 51.47
CA ASP A 292 17.82 2.99 50.82
C ASP A 292 16.98 3.69 49.76
N GLY A 293 17.28 4.97 49.47
CA GLY A 293 16.66 5.76 48.42
C GLY A 293 15.35 6.43 48.85
N LEU A 294 14.96 6.33 50.13
CA LEU A 294 13.81 7.03 50.69
C LEU A 294 14.28 8.01 51.76
N ALA A 295 13.66 9.18 51.81
CA ALA A 295 14.05 10.18 52.80
C ALA A 295 13.66 9.77 54.23
N ASP A 296 14.57 10.00 55.18
CA ASP A 296 14.44 9.59 56.58
C ASP A 296 13.11 10.05 57.20
N ASP A 297 12.66 11.27 56.88
CA ASP A 297 11.41 11.86 57.37
C ASP A 297 10.16 11.10 56.85
N CYS A 298 10.18 10.58 55.61
CA CYS A 298 9.13 9.70 55.08
C CYS A 298 9.09 8.38 55.85
N GLN A 299 10.25 7.84 56.18
CA GLN A 299 10.37 6.54 56.82
C GLN A 299 9.91 6.59 58.28
N LEU A 300 10.30 7.65 58.99
CA LEU A 300 9.85 7.92 60.35
C LEU A 300 8.35 8.20 60.43
N SER A 301 7.79 8.94 59.47
CA SER A 301 6.34 9.25 59.43
C SER A 301 5.46 8.06 59.03
N SER A 302 5.96 7.17 58.16
CA SER A 302 5.29 5.93 57.77
C SER A 302 5.44 4.80 58.80
N GLY A 303 6.44 4.89 59.69
CA GLY A 303 6.78 3.84 60.66
C GLY A 303 7.37 2.59 60.01
N SER A 304 7.98 2.76 58.82
CA SER A 304 8.59 1.68 58.05
C SER A 304 9.93 1.23 58.62
N VAL A 305 10.56 2.07 59.45
CA VAL A 305 11.85 1.85 60.10
C VAL A 305 11.78 2.01 61.63
N PRO A 306 12.62 1.31 62.41
CA PRO A 306 12.63 1.43 63.88
C PRO A 306 13.29 2.74 64.38
N ASP A 307 12.65 3.37 65.36
CA ASP A 307 13.21 4.36 66.31
C ASP A 307 12.87 3.87 67.72
N CYS A 308 13.66 2.93 68.24
CA CYS A 308 13.35 2.22 69.47
C CYS A 308 13.54 3.09 70.72
N ASN A 309 14.40 4.10 70.65
CA ASN A 309 14.70 4.99 71.76
C ASN A 309 13.86 6.30 71.73
N GLY A 310 13.14 6.56 70.64
CA GLY A 310 12.14 7.61 70.47
C GLY A 310 12.74 9.00 70.29
N ASN A 311 13.89 9.11 69.64
CA ASN A 311 14.62 10.38 69.47
C ASN A 311 14.42 11.05 68.10
N GLU A 312 13.54 10.51 67.25
CA GLU A 312 13.25 11.00 65.90
C GLU A 312 14.45 10.88 64.94
N ILE A 313 15.37 9.94 65.20
CA ILE A 313 16.43 9.50 64.28
C ILE A 313 16.30 7.98 64.11
N ILE A 314 16.45 7.49 62.88
CA ILE A 314 16.36 6.05 62.60
C ILE A 314 17.52 5.32 63.29
N ASP A 315 17.23 4.21 64.00
CA ASP A 315 18.21 3.48 64.80
C ASP A 315 19.46 3.08 63.96
N SER A 316 19.27 2.64 62.71
CA SER A 316 20.37 2.28 61.79
C SER A 316 21.29 3.47 61.49
N CYS A 317 20.76 4.69 61.47
CA CYS A 317 21.53 5.88 61.22
C CYS A 317 22.34 6.33 62.44
N GLU A 318 21.85 6.04 63.64
CA GLU A 318 22.60 6.28 64.87
C GLU A 318 23.81 5.34 64.99
N LEU A 319 23.68 4.12 64.46
CA LEU A 319 24.78 3.17 64.35
C LEU A 319 25.81 3.63 63.33
N VAL A 320 25.37 4.03 62.13
CA VAL A 320 26.27 4.55 61.08
C VAL A 320 27.00 5.82 61.53
N ASN A 321 26.31 6.73 62.24
CA ASN A 321 26.90 7.97 62.75
C ASN A 321 27.67 7.80 64.07
N GLY A 322 27.62 6.62 64.69
CA GLY A 322 28.27 6.31 65.96
C GLY A 322 27.74 7.13 67.15
N THR A 323 26.50 7.63 67.06
CA THR A 323 25.84 8.41 68.13
C THR A 323 25.17 7.52 69.17
N ALA A 324 24.91 6.26 68.83
CA ALA A 324 24.47 5.20 69.72
C ALA A 324 25.46 4.03 69.69
N SER A 325 25.37 3.13 70.67
CA SER A 325 26.23 1.94 70.77
C SER A 325 25.40 0.69 70.50
N ASP A 326 25.99 -0.16 69.67
CA ASP A 326 25.63 -1.56 69.44
C ASP A 326 26.96 -2.31 69.55
N CYS A 327 27.37 -2.57 70.78
CA CYS A 327 28.65 -3.23 71.05
C CYS A 327 28.59 -4.73 70.82
N ASN A 328 27.40 -5.30 70.62
CA ASN A 328 27.21 -6.70 70.25
C ASN A 328 27.05 -6.90 68.71
N GLU A 329 27.08 -5.80 67.94
CA GLU A 329 27.02 -5.73 66.47
C GLU A 329 25.79 -6.43 65.87
N ASN A 330 24.67 -6.49 66.60
CA ASN A 330 23.46 -7.19 66.16
C ASN A 330 22.50 -6.32 65.31
N GLY A 331 22.85 -5.05 65.10
CA GLY A 331 22.07 -4.09 64.33
C GLY A 331 20.96 -3.40 65.13
N THR A 332 20.88 -3.61 66.44
CA THR A 332 19.96 -2.92 67.35
C THR A 332 20.75 -2.23 68.47
N LEU A 333 20.25 -1.11 68.98
CA LEU A 333 20.98 -0.35 70.00
C LEU A 333 21.04 -1.16 71.31
N ASP A 334 22.18 -1.14 72.02
CA ASP A 334 22.37 -1.86 73.30
C ASP A 334 21.30 -1.50 74.34
N SER A 335 20.87 -0.23 74.32
CA SER A 335 19.81 0.29 75.19
C SER A 335 18.44 -0.32 74.89
N CYS A 336 18.18 -0.65 73.62
CA CYS A 336 16.97 -1.29 73.16
C CYS A 336 17.03 -2.80 73.38
N ASP A 337 18.20 -3.41 73.26
CA ASP A 337 18.42 -4.81 73.64
C ASP A 337 18.15 -5.06 75.13
N LEU A 338 18.70 -4.22 76.00
CA LEU A 338 18.47 -4.31 77.44
C LEU A 338 17.00 -4.00 77.81
N ALA A 339 16.36 -3.03 77.14
CA ALA A 339 14.97 -2.67 77.40
C ALA A 339 13.97 -3.75 76.95
N ASN A 340 14.28 -4.47 75.87
CA ASN A 340 13.46 -5.54 75.32
C ASN A 340 13.79 -6.93 75.92
N GLY A 341 14.89 -7.04 76.68
CA GLY A 341 15.35 -8.29 77.29
C GLY A 341 16.06 -9.22 76.31
N ASN A 342 16.65 -8.66 75.26
CA ASN A 342 17.41 -9.36 74.23
C ASN A 342 18.91 -9.50 74.55
N ALA A 343 19.39 -8.83 75.62
CA ALA A 343 20.75 -8.95 76.13
C ALA A 343 20.76 -9.15 77.66
N ASP A 344 21.72 -9.94 78.14
CA ASP A 344 21.95 -10.24 79.56
C ASP A 344 22.89 -9.22 80.21
N ASP A 345 22.64 -8.92 81.49
CA ASP A 345 23.42 -8.01 82.35
C ASP A 345 23.55 -8.68 83.74
N CYS A 346 24.30 -9.77 83.81
CA CYS A 346 24.44 -10.61 84.99
C CYS A 346 25.18 -9.90 86.12
N ASN A 347 26.10 -8.99 85.78
CA ASN A 347 26.82 -8.16 86.76
C ASN A 347 26.05 -6.87 87.16
N GLN A 348 24.92 -6.59 86.50
CA GLN A 348 23.94 -5.51 86.77
C GLN A 348 24.51 -4.09 86.65
N ASN A 349 25.33 -3.83 85.63
CA ASN A 349 25.99 -2.54 85.43
C ASN A 349 25.36 -1.68 84.30
N SER A 350 24.26 -2.16 83.69
CA SER A 350 23.54 -1.54 82.56
C SER A 350 24.33 -1.47 81.25
N ILE A 351 25.29 -2.36 81.07
CA ILE A 351 26.00 -2.65 79.82
C ILE A 351 25.75 -4.14 79.54
N PRO A 352 25.47 -4.57 78.29
CA PRO A 352 25.36 -6.01 78.01
C PRO A 352 26.64 -6.75 78.43
N ASP A 353 26.50 -7.95 79.00
CA ASP A 353 27.65 -8.76 79.48
C ASP A 353 28.69 -8.99 78.35
N SER A 354 28.23 -9.14 77.11
CA SER A 354 29.07 -9.25 75.90
C SER A 354 30.02 -8.05 75.73
N CYS A 355 29.57 -6.87 76.17
CA CYS A 355 30.31 -5.63 76.04
C CYS A 355 31.24 -5.40 77.22
N ASP A 356 30.92 -5.90 78.42
CA ASP A 356 31.87 -5.91 79.54
C ASP A 356 33.12 -6.75 79.25
N ILE A 357 32.92 -7.87 78.56
CA ILE A 357 33.99 -8.76 78.12
C ILE A 357 34.86 -8.06 77.06
N ALA A 358 34.25 -7.33 76.13
CA ALA A 358 34.97 -6.56 75.10
C ALA A 358 35.86 -5.43 75.68
N VAL A 359 35.50 -4.86 76.84
CA VAL A 359 36.24 -3.74 77.49
C VAL A 359 37.33 -4.25 78.46
N GLY A 360 37.35 -5.56 78.78
CA GLY A 360 38.44 -6.23 79.49
C GLY A 360 38.54 -5.93 80.99
N ILE A 361 37.41 -5.60 81.63
CA ILE A 361 37.36 -5.23 83.06
C ILE A 361 36.99 -6.40 84.00
N GLU A 362 36.55 -7.55 83.48
CA GLU A 362 36.26 -8.79 84.20
C GLU A 362 36.83 -10.02 83.45
N PHE A 363 37.13 -11.13 84.16
CA PHE A 363 37.81 -12.30 83.58
C PHE A 363 36.80 -13.32 83.02
N ASP A 364 36.81 -13.46 81.70
CA ASP A 364 36.28 -14.58 80.91
C ASP A 364 37.51 -15.31 80.30
N CYS A 365 38.12 -16.17 81.11
CA CYS A 365 39.34 -16.89 80.74
C CYS A 365 39.06 -17.97 79.69
N ASN A 366 37.85 -18.54 79.69
CA ASN A 366 37.43 -19.51 78.67
C ASN A 366 36.94 -18.81 77.36
N SER A 367 36.83 -17.48 77.38
CA SER A 367 36.45 -16.62 76.25
C SER A 367 35.07 -16.94 75.64
N ASN A 368 34.13 -17.46 76.42
CA ASN A 368 32.81 -17.89 75.94
C ASN A 368 31.76 -16.76 75.89
N GLY A 369 32.12 -15.52 76.22
CA GLY A 369 31.18 -14.40 76.19
C GLY A 369 30.27 -14.34 77.41
N GLN A 370 30.50 -15.18 78.42
CA GLN A 370 29.95 -15.10 79.76
C GLN A 370 31.10 -14.99 80.76
N LEU A 371 30.84 -14.39 81.91
CA LEU A 371 31.88 -14.25 82.94
C LEU A 371 32.14 -15.62 83.58
N ASP A 372 33.40 -16.02 83.79
CA ASP A 372 33.77 -17.37 84.31
C ASP A 372 33.05 -17.71 85.63
N ILE A 373 32.74 -16.70 86.44
CA ILE A 373 32.00 -16.85 87.70
C ILE A 373 30.53 -17.26 87.49
N CYS A 374 29.93 -16.78 86.40
CA CYS A 374 28.59 -17.15 85.98
C CYS A 374 28.58 -18.59 85.44
N ASP A 375 29.62 -18.99 84.71
CA ASP A 375 29.75 -20.34 84.16
C ASP A 375 29.88 -21.41 85.23
N ILE A 376 30.71 -21.17 86.25
CA ILE A 376 30.94 -22.16 87.32
C ILE A 376 29.70 -22.29 88.22
N GLU A 377 29.00 -21.18 88.54
CA GLU A 377 27.78 -21.23 89.36
C GLU A 377 26.58 -21.83 88.62
N ALA A 378 26.51 -21.65 87.30
CA ALA A 378 25.51 -22.27 86.43
C ALA A 378 25.84 -23.73 86.06
N GLY A 379 27.07 -24.19 86.32
CA GLY A 379 27.55 -25.55 86.00
C GLY A 379 27.83 -25.76 84.51
N LEU A 380 28.23 -24.70 83.81
CA LEU A 380 28.44 -24.65 82.36
C LEU A 380 29.87 -25.02 81.93
N VAL A 381 30.83 -25.01 82.85
CA VAL A 381 32.24 -25.36 82.60
C VAL A 381 32.72 -26.44 83.55
N GLU A 382 33.59 -27.33 83.06
CA GLU A 382 34.19 -28.39 83.87
C GLU A 382 35.40 -27.88 84.64
N ASP A 383 35.49 -28.31 85.89
CA ASP A 383 36.59 -28.07 86.82
C ASP A 383 36.88 -29.43 87.47
N CYS A 384 37.42 -30.34 86.65
CA CYS A 384 37.63 -31.74 87.00
C CYS A 384 38.63 -31.89 88.15
N ASP A 385 39.46 -30.87 88.40
CA ASP A 385 40.41 -30.77 89.51
C ASP A 385 39.93 -29.93 90.72
N SER A 386 38.82 -29.20 90.56
CA SER A 386 38.03 -28.46 91.56
C SER A 386 38.71 -27.21 92.17
N ASN A 387 39.33 -26.37 91.35
CA ASN A 387 40.11 -25.19 91.77
C ASN A 387 39.44 -23.80 91.52
N ASN A 388 38.18 -23.76 91.04
CA ASN A 388 37.41 -22.57 90.64
C ASN A 388 38.01 -21.79 89.46
N VAL A 389 38.81 -22.47 88.64
CA VAL A 389 39.27 -22.05 87.33
C VAL A 389 38.81 -23.17 86.39
N PRO A 390 38.17 -22.87 85.26
CA PRO A 390 37.77 -23.93 84.33
C PRO A 390 38.98 -24.77 83.88
N ASP A 391 38.81 -26.06 83.60
CA ASP A 391 39.88 -26.97 83.16
C ASP A 391 40.68 -26.39 81.97
N ALA A 392 39.97 -25.71 81.06
CA ALA A 392 40.55 -25.02 79.89
C ALA A 392 41.60 -23.97 80.29
N CYS A 393 41.41 -23.32 81.43
CA CYS A 393 42.31 -22.33 81.97
C CYS A 393 43.49 -22.97 82.72
N ASP A 394 43.32 -24.18 83.26
CA ASP A 394 44.43 -24.95 83.84
C ASP A 394 45.45 -25.38 82.78
N VAL A 395 44.96 -25.86 81.63
CA VAL A 395 45.81 -26.16 80.47
C VAL A 395 46.55 -24.92 79.98
N ALA A 396 45.83 -23.79 79.82
CA ALA A 396 46.40 -22.54 79.34
C ALA A 396 47.52 -21.97 80.23
N SER A 397 47.52 -22.31 81.53
CA SER A 397 48.56 -21.91 82.49
C SER A 397 49.85 -22.75 82.42
N GLY A 398 49.87 -23.81 81.59
CA GLY A 398 51.05 -24.61 81.24
C GLY A 398 51.42 -25.73 82.24
N GLY A 399 50.46 -26.16 83.08
CA GLY A 399 50.68 -27.15 84.14
C GLY A 399 50.45 -28.62 83.75
N THR A 400 49.74 -28.88 82.65
CA THR A 400 49.23 -30.21 82.26
C THR A 400 49.42 -30.45 80.75
N PRO A 401 49.82 -31.67 80.29
CA PRO A 401 49.82 -32.01 78.88
C PRO A 401 48.39 -32.15 78.38
N ASP A 402 48.11 -31.40 77.33
CA ASP A 402 46.89 -31.44 76.53
C ASP A 402 47.36 -31.34 75.06
N CYS A 403 47.52 -32.48 74.42
CA CYS A 403 48.07 -32.60 73.08
C CYS A 403 47.01 -32.37 72.00
N ASN A 404 45.73 -32.61 72.30
CA ASN A 404 44.62 -32.25 71.41
C ASN A 404 44.16 -30.79 71.63
N ALA A 405 44.73 -30.10 72.61
CA ALA A 405 44.50 -28.71 72.96
C ALA A 405 43.02 -28.38 73.26
N ASN A 406 42.23 -29.36 73.71
CA ASN A 406 40.80 -29.18 73.97
C ASN A 406 40.48 -28.52 75.32
N GLY A 407 41.51 -28.08 76.05
CA GLY A 407 41.39 -27.46 77.36
C GLY A 407 41.14 -28.46 78.48
N ILE A 408 41.10 -29.75 78.18
CA ILE A 408 40.99 -30.83 79.15
C ILE A 408 42.31 -31.59 79.12
N PRO A 409 42.96 -31.87 80.26
CA PRO A 409 44.21 -32.62 80.24
C PRO A 409 44.07 -33.99 79.53
N ASP A 410 45.08 -34.43 78.76
CA ASP A 410 45.06 -35.68 77.98
C ASP A 410 44.69 -36.92 78.83
N SER A 411 45.11 -36.90 80.10
CA SER A 411 44.81 -37.95 81.06
C SER A 411 43.33 -38.00 81.45
N CYS A 412 42.67 -36.85 81.49
CA CYS A 412 41.23 -36.75 81.69
C CYS A 412 40.51 -37.27 80.45
N ASP A 413 40.99 -36.92 79.26
CA ASP A 413 40.39 -37.35 77.99
C ASP A 413 40.39 -38.86 77.71
N LEU A 414 41.52 -39.52 77.98
CA LEU A 414 41.58 -40.98 77.81
C LEU A 414 40.77 -41.72 78.91
N SER A 415 40.55 -41.08 80.06
CA SER A 415 39.81 -41.67 81.18
C SER A 415 38.30 -41.51 81.08
N SER A 416 37.84 -40.40 80.50
CA SER A 416 36.45 -40.12 80.15
C SER A 416 36.04 -40.84 78.86
N GLY A 417 37.01 -41.22 78.02
CA GLY A 417 36.79 -41.84 76.71
C GLY A 417 36.49 -40.84 75.60
N THR A 418 36.84 -39.57 75.79
CA THR A 418 36.65 -38.47 74.82
C THR A 418 37.74 -38.43 73.74
N SER A 419 38.91 -39.03 74.00
CA SER A 419 39.96 -39.24 72.99
C SER A 419 40.06 -40.70 72.57
N LEU A 420 40.15 -40.93 71.25
CA LEU A 420 40.31 -42.25 70.63
C LEU A 420 41.79 -42.63 70.54
N ASP A 421 42.04 -43.91 70.67
CA ASP A 421 43.35 -44.55 70.55
C ASP A 421 43.11 -45.85 69.77
N CYS A 422 42.92 -45.71 68.45
CA CYS A 422 42.46 -46.78 67.56
C CYS A 422 43.50 -47.91 67.45
N ASP A 423 44.78 -47.60 67.66
CA ASP A 423 45.89 -48.55 67.58
C ASP A 423 46.44 -49.01 68.95
N GLY A 424 46.04 -48.36 70.05
CA GLY A 424 46.28 -48.75 71.44
C GLY A 424 47.62 -48.26 72.02
N SER A 425 48.14 -47.14 71.56
CA SER A 425 49.44 -46.58 71.92
C SER A 425 49.49 -45.83 73.27
N GLY A 426 48.33 -45.46 73.82
CA GLY A 426 48.21 -44.65 75.04
C GLY A 426 48.43 -43.15 74.83
N VAL A 427 48.42 -42.71 73.58
CA VAL A 427 48.41 -41.31 73.13
C VAL A 427 47.17 -41.17 72.23
N PRO A 428 46.36 -40.10 72.33
CA PRO A 428 45.24 -39.91 71.40
C PRO A 428 45.66 -39.97 69.93
N ASP A 429 44.84 -40.58 69.06
CA ASP A 429 45.10 -40.72 67.61
C ASP A 429 45.48 -39.38 66.95
N SER A 430 44.79 -38.31 67.35
CA SER A 430 45.05 -36.93 66.92
C SER A 430 46.45 -36.42 67.28
N CYS A 431 47.00 -36.92 68.38
CA CYS A 431 48.35 -36.62 68.84
C CYS A 431 49.41 -37.43 68.10
N GLU A 432 49.06 -38.60 67.56
CA GLU A 432 49.96 -39.38 66.70
C GLU A 432 50.12 -38.74 65.33
N VAL A 433 49.01 -38.32 64.73
CA VAL A 433 48.98 -37.59 63.46
C VAL A 433 49.79 -36.30 63.56
N SER A 434 49.53 -35.48 64.58
CA SER A 434 50.24 -34.20 64.77
C SER A 434 51.73 -34.36 65.10
N SER A 435 52.16 -35.54 65.58
CA SER A 435 53.58 -35.89 65.74
C SER A 435 54.28 -36.33 64.44
N GLY A 436 53.52 -36.56 63.36
CA GLY A 436 53.98 -37.04 62.06
C GLY A 436 54.30 -38.54 62.02
N SER A 437 53.73 -39.33 62.94
CA SER A 437 54.02 -40.76 63.08
C SER A 437 53.21 -41.64 62.10
N THR A 438 52.08 -41.12 61.60
CA THR A 438 51.17 -41.78 60.66
C THR A 438 50.68 -40.77 59.60
N PRO A 439 50.40 -41.19 58.35
CA PRO A 439 49.74 -40.33 57.37
C PRO A 439 48.28 -40.08 57.75
N ASP A 440 47.87 -38.82 57.66
CA ASP A 440 46.50 -38.34 57.70
C ASP A 440 46.40 -37.28 56.60
N CYS A 441 45.86 -37.68 55.46
CA CYS A 441 45.81 -36.84 54.27
C CYS A 441 44.56 -35.96 54.21
N ASN A 442 43.52 -36.27 54.97
CA ASN A 442 42.31 -35.44 55.09
C ASN A 442 42.37 -34.52 56.32
N GLU A 443 43.46 -34.58 57.09
CA GLU A 443 43.78 -33.77 58.27
C GLU A 443 42.72 -33.84 59.38
N ASN A 444 41.96 -34.94 59.46
CA ASN A 444 40.87 -35.09 60.43
C ASN A 444 41.34 -35.55 61.83
N GLY A 445 42.65 -35.73 62.02
CA GLY A 445 43.26 -36.19 63.28
C GLY A 445 43.12 -37.69 63.51
N ILE A 446 42.67 -38.45 62.52
CA ILE A 446 42.62 -39.91 62.52
C ILE A 446 43.57 -40.39 61.43
N PRO A 447 44.45 -41.36 61.71
CA PRO A 447 45.30 -41.92 60.65
C PRO A 447 44.49 -42.47 59.47
N ASP A 448 44.96 -42.30 58.23
CA ASP A 448 44.27 -42.75 57.00
C ASP A 448 43.85 -44.23 57.06
N SER A 449 44.67 -45.05 57.73
CA SER A 449 44.38 -46.47 57.94
C SER A 449 43.19 -46.74 58.87
N CYS A 450 42.96 -45.86 59.85
CA CYS A 450 41.79 -45.90 60.73
C CYS A 450 40.57 -45.35 60.00
N ASP A 451 40.71 -44.36 59.11
CA ASP A 451 39.63 -43.84 58.26
C ASP A 451 39.08 -44.88 57.27
N LEU A 452 39.97 -45.58 56.56
CA LEU A 452 39.56 -46.65 55.65
C LEU A 452 38.91 -47.82 56.40
N ALA A 453 39.26 -48.03 57.67
CA ALA A 453 38.66 -49.06 58.51
C ALA A 453 37.28 -48.65 59.04
N THR A 454 36.99 -47.35 59.16
CA THR A 454 35.72 -46.80 59.62
C THR A 454 34.76 -46.48 58.47
N GLY A 455 35.22 -46.53 57.22
CA GLY A 455 34.37 -46.56 56.02
C GLY A 455 34.46 -45.30 55.15
N THR A 456 35.57 -44.57 55.17
CA THR A 456 35.80 -43.50 54.19
C THR A 456 35.76 -44.06 52.76
N PRO A 457 35.14 -43.34 51.80
CA PRO A 457 35.11 -43.76 50.40
C PRO A 457 36.52 -43.84 49.79
N ASP A 458 36.77 -44.97 49.14
CA ASP A 458 37.94 -45.27 48.31
C ASP A 458 37.41 -46.00 47.06
N CYS A 459 36.85 -45.21 46.14
CA CYS A 459 36.07 -45.71 45.01
C CYS A 459 36.89 -46.57 44.05
N ASP A 460 38.20 -46.30 43.92
CA ASP A 460 39.13 -47.08 43.10
C ASP A 460 39.90 -48.16 43.90
N SER A 461 39.66 -48.22 45.22
CA SER A 461 40.19 -49.22 46.16
C SER A 461 41.72 -49.26 46.20
N ASN A 462 42.38 -48.11 46.05
CA ASN A 462 43.83 -48.02 45.98
C ASN A 462 44.50 -47.88 47.37
N GLY A 463 43.71 -47.76 48.44
CA GLY A 463 44.17 -47.63 49.82
C GLY A 463 44.49 -46.20 50.25
N VAL A 464 44.02 -45.20 49.49
CA VAL A 464 44.04 -43.77 49.80
C VAL A 464 42.60 -43.25 49.68
N PRO A 465 42.04 -42.60 50.72
CA PRO A 465 40.68 -42.04 50.64
C PRO A 465 40.50 -41.11 49.43
N ASP A 466 39.32 -41.13 48.81
CA ASP A 466 39.00 -40.37 47.58
C ASP A 466 39.35 -38.87 47.72
N SER A 467 39.00 -38.27 48.86
CA SER A 467 39.31 -36.87 49.19
C SER A 467 40.80 -36.56 49.15
N CYS A 468 41.65 -37.52 49.50
CA CYS A 468 43.10 -37.34 49.47
C CYS A 468 43.67 -37.48 48.06
N GLN A 469 43.02 -38.25 47.18
CA GLN A 469 43.42 -38.38 45.78
C GLN A 469 43.20 -37.06 45.03
N VAL A 470 42.10 -36.36 45.33
CA VAL A 470 41.80 -35.03 44.81
C VAL A 470 42.79 -33.97 45.33
N VAL A 471 43.00 -33.91 46.64
CA VAL A 471 43.91 -32.92 47.27
C VAL A 471 45.36 -33.09 46.83
N SER A 472 45.80 -34.32 46.53
CA SER A 472 47.15 -34.59 46.03
C SER A 472 47.37 -34.24 44.55
N GLY A 473 46.30 -33.81 43.84
CA GLY A 473 46.33 -33.45 42.42
C GLY A 473 46.54 -34.64 41.48
N GLN A 474 46.33 -35.86 41.97
CA GLN A 474 46.47 -37.10 41.17
C GLN A 474 45.21 -37.42 40.39
N SER A 475 44.05 -36.95 40.87
CA SER A 475 42.74 -37.15 40.26
C SER A 475 42.03 -35.81 40.09
N PRO A 476 41.52 -35.47 38.88
CA PRO A 476 40.70 -34.28 38.66
C PRO A 476 39.39 -34.33 39.47
N ASP A 477 39.01 -33.17 40.02
CA ASP A 477 37.72 -32.89 40.65
C ASP A 477 37.33 -31.48 40.21
N CYS A 478 36.50 -31.41 39.19
CA CYS A 478 36.14 -30.14 38.58
C CYS A 478 34.97 -29.43 39.29
N ASN A 479 34.12 -30.18 40.00
CA ASN A 479 32.98 -29.62 40.76
C ASN A 479 33.36 -29.25 42.21
N GLY A 480 34.55 -29.66 42.67
CA GLY A 480 35.13 -29.31 43.96
C GLY A 480 34.49 -30.02 45.15
N ASN A 481 33.80 -31.15 44.93
CA ASN A 481 33.07 -31.86 45.98
C ASN A 481 33.95 -32.83 46.80
N GLY A 482 35.23 -32.99 46.44
CA GLY A 482 36.19 -33.87 47.11
C GLY A 482 36.10 -35.33 46.68
N VAL A 483 35.37 -35.64 45.61
CA VAL A 483 35.30 -36.95 44.95
C VAL A 483 35.93 -36.80 43.56
N PRO A 484 36.81 -37.72 43.13
CA PRO A 484 37.33 -37.69 41.77
C PRO A 484 36.21 -37.71 40.72
N ASP A 485 36.38 -36.95 39.63
CA ASP A 485 35.44 -36.87 38.50
C ASP A 485 35.00 -38.26 38.00
N SER A 486 35.96 -39.19 37.88
CA SER A 486 35.70 -40.57 37.47
C SER A 486 34.76 -41.34 38.40
N CYS A 487 34.69 -40.96 39.68
CA CYS A 487 33.85 -41.57 40.69
C CYS A 487 32.48 -40.89 40.76
N ASP A 488 32.39 -39.59 40.50
CA ASP A 488 31.10 -38.91 40.30
C ASP A 488 30.36 -39.46 39.06
N ILE A 489 31.09 -39.73 37.98
CA ILE A 489 30.55 -40.38 36.77
C ILE A 489 30.11 -41.81 37.08
N ALA A 490 30.95 -42.61 37.76
CA ALA A 490 30.65 -44.00 38.08
C ALA A 490 29.47 -44.17 39.06
N THR A 491 29.21 -43.16 39.90
CA THR A 491 28.06 -43.14 40.82
C THR A 491 26.78 -42.62 40.17
N GLY A 492 26.89 -42.01 38.97
CA GLY A 492 25.77 -41.44 38.22
C GLY A 492 25.23 -40.13 38.79
N LEU A 493 26.04 -39.42 39.59
CA LEU A 493 25.68 -38.12 40.18
C LEU A 493 25.90 -36.96 39.20
N VAL A 494 26.81 -37.14 38.24
CA VAL A 494 27.07 -36.22 37.14
C VAL A 494 26.96 -36.97 35.81
N VAL A 495 26.66 -36.25 34.74
CA VAL A 495 26.53 -36.80 33.39
C VAL A 495 27.86 -36.59 32.66
N ASP A 496 28.31 -37.63 31.95
CA ASP A 496 29.42 -37.61 30.98
C ASP A 496 28.87 -38.28 29.72
N CYS A 497 28.22 -37.48 28.87
CA CYS A 497 27.50 -37.98 27.72
C CYS A 497 28.43 -38.53 26.63
N ASN A 498 29.64 -37.98 26.52
CA ASN A 498 30.61 -38.33 25.48
C ASN A 498 31.64 -39.39 25.94
N GLU A 499 31.49 -39.89 27.17
CA GLU A 499 32.31 -40.91 27.82
C GLU A 499 33.81 -40.59 27.85
N ASN A 500 34.18 -39.30 27.92
CA ASN A 500 35.59 -38.89 27.90
C ASN A 500 36.25 -38.89 29.30
N GLY A 501 35.47 -39.13 30.35
CA GLY A 501 35.92 -39.19 31.74
C GLY A 501 35.96 -37.83 32.45
N VAL A 502 35.39 -36.79 31.85
CA VAL A 502 35.16 -35.46 32.43
C VAL A 502 33.65 -35.20 32.47
N PRO A 503 33.09 -34.71 33.58
CA PRO A 503 31.68 -34.35 33.64
C PRO A 503 31.32 -33.24 32.65
N ASP A 504 30.16 -33.38 32.00
CA ASP A 504 29.61 -32.46 31.00
C ASP A 504 29.61 -31.01 31.49
N SER A 505 29.15 -30.78 32.73
CA SER A 505 29.12 -29.45 33.37
C SER A 505 30.49 -28.78 33.45
N CYS A 506 31.56 -29.57 33.51
CA CYS A 506 32.93 -29.07 33.58
C CYS A 506 33.50 -28.76 32.20
N GLU A 507 33.07 -29.49 31.17
CA GLU A 507 33.41 -29.15 29.79
C GLU A 507 32.76 -27.83 29.36
N VAL A 508 31.48 -27.64 29.76
CA VAL A 508 30.74 -26.39 29.57
C VAL A 508 31.38 -25.24 30.37
N GLY A 509 31.61 -25.44 31.67
CA GLY A 509 32.20 -24.41 32.55
C GLY A 509 33.61 -23.96 32.13
N ASN A 510 34.35 -24.81 31.41
CA ASN A 510 35.67 -24.50 30.84
C ASN A 510 35.61 -23.98 29.38
N GLY A 511 34.42 -23.86 28.78
CA GLY A 511 34.20 -23.38 27.41
C GLY A 511 34.76 -24.31 26.34
N GLN A 512 34.87 -25.61 26.61
CA GLN A 512 35.39 -26.60 25.68
C GLN A 512 34.34 -27.10 24.67
N VAL A 513 33.08 -26.96 25.04
CA VAL A 513 31.88 -27.37 24.31
C VAL A 513 30.82 -26.27 24.43
N ALA A 514 29.92 -26.19 23.46
CA ALA A 514 28.81 -25.23 23.47
C ALA A 514 27.65 -25.77 24.31
N ASP A 515 27.04 -24.88 25.09
CA ASP A 515 25.80 -25.08 25.85
C ASP A 515 25.00 -23.79 25.69
N CYS A 516 24.10 -23.80 24.73
CA CYS A 516 23.32 -22.62 24.36
C CYS A 516 22.13 -22.38 25.30
N ASN A 517 21.57 -23.44 25.91
CA ASN A 517 20.42 -23.35 26.80
C ASN A 517 20.81 -23.13 28.27
N GLY A 518 22.10 -23.26 28.59
CA GLY A 518 22.69 -23.01 29.91
C GLY A 518 22.36 -24.08 30.94
N ASN A 519 22.00 -25.30 30.53
CA ASN A 519 21.60 -26.38 31.43
C ASN A 519 22.78 -27.19 32.00
N GLY A 520 24.01 -26.94 31.52
CA GLY A 520 25.23 -27.62 31.93
C GLY A 520 25.52 -28.94 31.20
N ILE A 521 24.79 -29.24 30.12
CA ILE A 521 24.99 -30.38 29.22
C ILE A 521 25.36 -29.82 27.83
N PRO A 522 26.35 -30.40 27.12
CA PRO A 522 26.70 -29.96 25.79
C PRO A 522 25.53 -30.08 24.80
N ASP A 523 25.41 -29.11 23.89
CA ASP A 523 24.38 -29.07 22.83
C ASP A 523 24.26 -30.40 22.07
N SER A 524 25.40 -31.01 21.71
CA SER A 524 25.43 -32.30 21.01
C SER A 524 24.81 -33.44 21.80
N CYS A 525 24.84 -33.36 23.13
CA CYS A 525 24.32 -34.37 24.04
C CYS A 525 22.85 -34.16 24.38
N ASP A 526 22.39 -32.92 24.42
CA ASP A 526 20.96 -32.59 24.48
C ASP A 526 20.21 -33.12 23.25
N VAL A 527 20.83 -33.00 22.08
CA VAL A 527 20.32 -33.56 20.83
C VAL A 527 20.36 -35.09 20.82
N GLU A 528 21.49 -35.71 21.18
CA GLU A 528 21.63 -37.19 21.15
C GLU A 528 20.71 -37.88 22.17
N SER A 529 20.45 -37.24 23.30
CA SER A 529 19.53 -37.73 24.33
C SER A 529 18.05 -37.52 23.98
N GLY A 530 17.76 -36.70 22.97
CA GLY A 530 16.42 -36.33 22.52
C GLY A 530 15.67 -35.44 23.51
N LEU A 531 16.41 -34.72 24.36
CA LEU A 531 15.86 -33.69 25.26
C LEU A 531 15.51 -32.42 24.48
N GLU A 532 16.31 -32.11 23.45
CA GLU A 532 16.09 -31.00 22.52
C GLU A 532 15.92 -31.52 21.09
N ALA A 533 15.19 -30.74 20.28
CA ALA A 533 14.98 -31.04 18.86
C ALA A 533 16.18 -30.54 18.02
N ASP A 534 16.60 -31.36 17.06
CA ASP A 534 17.55 -31.02 16.00
C ASP A 534 17.04 -31.64 14.71
N CYS A 535 16.19 -30.89 14.02
CA CYS A 535 15.49 -31.36 12.84
C CYS A 535 16.40 -31.44 11.61
N ASN A 536 17.43 -30.59 11.53
CA ASN A 536 18.36 -30.51 10.40
C ASN A 536 19.64 -31.37 10.60
N SER A 537 19.78 -32.01 11.77
CA SER A 537 20.92 -32.82 12.19
C SER A 537 22.25 -32.06 12.25
N SER A 538 22.21 -30.77 12.63
CA SER A 538 23.38 -29.90 12.78
C SER A 538 24.24 -30.27 13.99
N GLY A 539 23.65 -30.95 14.98
CA GLY A 539 24.24 -31.20 16.30
C GLY A 539 24.11 -30.02 17.26
N VAL A 540 23.33 -29.00 16.90
CA VAL A 540 22.94 -27.86 17.73
C VAL A 540 21.40 -27.87 17.85
N PRO A 541 20.82 -27.64 19.04
CA PRO A 541 19.37 -27.53 19.17
C PRO A 541 18.75 -26.47 18.25
N ASP A 542 17.58 -26.77 17.70
CA ASP A 542 16.81 -25.90 16.80
C ASP A 542 16.64 -24.48 17.39
N SER A 543 16.25 -24.40 18.67
CA SER A 543 16.05 -23.16 19.41
C SER A 543 17.33 -22.30 19.51
N CYS A 544 18.49 -22.93 19.48
CA CYS A 544 19.78 -22.27 19.57
C CYS A 544 20.29 -21.80 18.22
N GLU A 545 19.97 -22.52 17.14
CA GLU A 545 20.24 -22.06 15.79
C GLU A 545 19.47 -20.79 15.46
N VAL A 546 18.22 -20.72 15.92
CA VAL A 546 17.36 -19.53 15.83
C VAL A 546 17.89 -18.39 16.70
N ALA A 547 18.13 -18.64 17.99
CA ALA A 547 18.60 -17.60 18.92
C ALA A 547 19.98 -17.01 18.54
N SER A 548 20.83 -17.79 17.87
CA SER A 548 22.14 -17.34 17.38
C SER A 548 22.10 -16.70 15.99
N GLY A 549 20.94 -16.72 15.31
CA GLY A 549 20.74 -16.20 13.96
C GLY A 549 21.44 -17.01 12.86
N THR A 550 21.82 -18.26 13.15
CA THR A 550 22.41 -19.18 12.17
C THR A 550 21.37 -19.92 11.32
N ALA A 551 20.13 -19.96 11.81
CA ALA A 551 18.96 -20.39 11.08
C ALA A 551 17.90 -19.28 11.10
N LEU A 552 17.13 -19.19 10.02
CA LEU A 552 15.96 -18.32 9.92
C LEU A 552 14.77 -19.03 10.57
N ASP A 553 14.00 -18.29 11.35
CA ASP A 553 12.72 -18.68 11.93
C ASP A 553 11.84 -17.44 11.84
N CYS A 554 11.13 -17.31 10.73
CA CYS A 554 10.34 -16.11 10.51
C CYS A 554 8.96 -16.16 11.20
N ASN A 555 8.46 -17.36 11.54
CA ASN A 555 7.20 -17.49 12.25
C ASN A 555 7.35 -17.42 13.79
N ASP A 556 8.58 -17.18 14.28
CA ASP A 556 8.99 -17.02 15.67
C ASP A 556 8.56 -18.21 16.57
N ASN A 557 8.48 -19.42 16.02
CA ASN A 557 8.02 -20.60 16.77
C ASN A 557 9.17 -21.36 17.48
N GLY A 558 10.42 -20.95 17.25
CA GLY A 558 11.64 -21.56 17.80
C GLY A 558 12.18 -22.74 17.00
N ILE A 559 11.66 -22.99 15.80
CA ILE A 559 12.07 -24.06 14.87
C ILE A 559 12.57 -23.40 13.57
N PRO A 560 13.74 -23.79 13.05
CA PRO A 560 14.22 -23.31 11.76
C PRO A 560 13.20 -23.48 10.61
N ASP A 561 13.06 -22.49 9.74
CA ASP A 561 12.16 -22.50 8.57
C ASP A 561 12.37 -23.76 7.72
N SER A 562 13.63 -24.16 7.51
CA SER A 562 14.00 -25.38 6.77
C SER A 562 13.37 -26.66 7.34
N CYS A 563 13.11 -26.68 8.64
CA CYS A 563 12.52 -27.81 9.34
C CYS A 563 11.01 -27.77 9.33
N ASP A 564 10.43 -26.58 9.45
CA ASP A 564 9.01 -26.34 9.24
C ASP A 564 8.58 -26.78 7.84
N ILE A 565 9.37 -26.46 6.81
CA ILE A 565 9.17 -26.92 5.44
C ILE A 565 9.28 -28.46 5.35
N SER A 566 10.29 -29.06 6.00
CA SER A 566 10.50 -30.51 5.98
C SER A 566 9.38 -31.32 6.66
N SER A 567 8.71 -30.72 7.65
CA SER A 567 7.58 -31.31 8.36
C SER A 567 6.33 -31.42 7.49
N GLY A 568 6.25 -30.59 6.45
CA GLY A 568 5.10 -30.47 5.54
C GLY A 568 3.92 -29.71 6.13
N GLU A 569 4.08 -29.07 7.29
CA GLU A 569 3.07 -28.16 7.86
C GLU A 569 3.10 -26.77 7.21
N TRP A 570 4.24 -26.38 6.61
CA TRP A 570 4.45 -25.09 5.95
C TRP A 570 4.89 -25.28 4.49
N GLN A 571 4.55 -24.29 3.66
CA GLN A 571 4.74 -24.33 2.21
C GLN A 571 5.96 -23.49 1.80
N ASP A 572 6.75 -24.07 0.91
CA ASP A 572 7.89 -23.48 0.20
C ASP A 572 7.72 -23.93 -1.26
N CYS A 573 7.01 -23.12 -2.02
CA CYS A 573 6.52 -23.49 -3.33
C CYS A 573 7.59 -23.36 -4.44
N ASP A 574 8.54 -22.44 -4.27
CA ASP A 574 9.64 -22.20 -5.21
C ASP A 574 10.92 -22.97 -4.83
N SER A 575 10.92 -23.62 -3.66
CA SER A 575 11.98 -24.48 -3.12
C SER A 575 13.28 -23.72 -2.83
N ASP A 576 13.18 -22.45 -2.44
CA ASP A 576 14.31 -21.60 -2.11
C ASP A 576 14.78 -21.75 -0.64
N GLY A 577 13.97 -22.40 0.20
CA GLY A 577 14.25 -22.68 1.61
C GLY A 577 13.66 -21.68 2.60
N HIS A 578 12.85 -20.72 2.15
CA HIS A 578 12.06 -19.82 2.99
C HIS A 578 10.58 -20.24 2.95
N ILE A 579 9.83 -19.90 4.01
CA ILE A 579 8.40 -20.16 4.05
C ILE A 579 7.68 -19.10 3.21
N ASP A 580 6.79 -19.53 2.33
CA ASP A 580 5.97 -18.68 1.44
C ASP A 580 5.35 -17.45 2.19
N SER A 581 4.71 -17.69 3.33
CA SER A 581 4.07 -16.63 4.14
C SER A 581 5.06 -15.61 4.71
N CYS A 582 6.31 -16.03 4.89
CA CYS A 582 7.39 -15.19 5.40
C CYS A 582 7.95 -14.28 4.33
N GLU A 583 8.08 -14.79 3.11
CA GLU A 583 8.48 -14.00 1.96
C GLU A 583 7.48 -12.89 1.64
N ILE A 584 6.19 -13.19 1.77
CA ILE A 584 5.12 -12.19 1.65
C ILE A 584 5.25 -11.12 2.75
N LEU A 585 5.48 -11.52 4.00
CA LEU A 585 5.60 -10.59 5.13
C LEU A 585 6.79 -9.62 4.99
N VAL A 586 7.91 -10.08 4.44
CA VAL A 586 9.12 -9.27 4.22
C VAL A 586 9.16 -8.59 2.85
N GLY A 587 8.15 -8.82 2.00
CA GLY A 587 8.02 -8.25 0.66
C GLY A 587 9.02 -8.79 -0.37
N SER A 588 9.55 -10.00 -0.18
CA SER A 588 10.37 -10.70 -1.18
C SER A 588 9.53 -11.50 -2.18
N ALA A 589 8.28 -11.83 -1.81
CA ALA A 589 7.28 -12.42 -2.70
C ALA A 589 6.01 -11.55 -2.68
N GLU A 590 5.36 -11.43 -3.84
CA GLU A 590 4.09 -10.70 -3.99
C GLU A 590 2.92 -11.65 -3.72
N ASP A 591 1.90 -11.14 -3.01
CA ASP A 591 0.60 -11.79 -2.74
C ASP A 591 -0.47 -10.70 -2.85
N CYS A 592 -0.74 -10.29 -4.08
CA CYS A 592 -1.63 -9.17 -4.37
C CYS A 592 -3.12 -9.49 -4.09
N ASN A 593 -3.49 -10.76 -4.04
CA ASN A 593 -4.86 -11.21 -3.76
C ASN A 593 -5.10 -11.59 -2.29
N GLY A 594 -4.05 -11.59 -1.46
CA GLY A 594 -4.09 -11.80 -0.02
C GLY A 594 -4.46 -13.23 0.40
N THR A 595 -4.12 -14.23 -0.42
CA THR A 595 -4.40 -15.64 -0.12
C THR A 595 -3.42 -16.24 0.88
N GLY A 596 -2.29 -15.58 1.12
CA GLY A 596 -1.17 -16.08 1.90
C GLY A 596 -0.30 -17.08 1.15
N ILE A 597 -0.42 -17.16 -0.18
CA ILE A 597 0.41 -17.95 -1.07
C ILE A 597 0.99 -16.98 -2.12
N PRO A 598 2.30 -17.03 -2.42
CA PRO A 598 2.90 -16.20 -3.44
C PRO A 598 2.20 -16.35 -4.80
N ASP A 599 2.00 -15.21 -5.47
CA ASP A 599 1.34 -15.10 -6.77
C ASP A 599 1.90 -16.09 -7.81
N ALA A 600 3.23 -16.17 -7.90
CA ALA A 600 3.93 -17.09 -8.80
C ALA A 600 3.59 -18.57 -8.53
N CYS A 601 3.30 -18.91 -7.28
CA CYS A 601 3.01 -20.27 -6.84
C CYS A 601 1.53 -20.65 -7.05
N GLU A 602 0.64 -19.68 -6.95
CA GLU A 602 -0.74 -19.86 -7.36
C GLU A 602 -0.85 -20.15 -8.86
N ILE A 603 -0.09 -19.45 -9.68
CA ILE A 603 -0.04 -19.68 -11.13
C ILE A 603 0.57 -21.05 -11.44
N LEU A 604 1.70 -21.39 -10.78
CA LEU A 604 2.37 -22.68 -10.99
C LEU A 604 1.50 -23.88 -10.59
N SER A 605 0.71 -23.73 -9.51
CA SER A 605 -0.22 -24.76 -9.04
C SER A 605 -1.53 -24.81 -9.82
N GLY A 606 -1.83 -23.76 -10.61
CA GLY A 606 -3.09 -23.56 -11.31
C GLY A 606 -4.25 -23.16 -10.38
N ALA A 607 -3.94 -22.61 -9.21
CA ALA A 607 -4.89 -22.02 -8.29
C ALA A 607 -5.37 -20.63 -8.76
N ALA A 608 -4.48 -19.89 -9.43
CA ALA A 608 -4.78 -18.64 -10.12
C ALA A 608 -4.64 -18.79 -11.64
N ASN A 609 -5.41 -18.00 -12.38
CA ASN A 609 -5.24 -17.84 -13.82
C ASN A 609 -4.28 -16.67 -14.08
N ASP A 610 -3.44 -16.84 -15.10
CA ASP A 610 -2.53 -15.82 -15.65
C ASP A 610 -2.64 -15.94 -17.17
N CYS A 611 -3.60 -15.20 -17.72
CA CYS A 611 -3.99 -15.35 -19.11
C CYS A 611 -3.09 -14.55 -20.06
N ASP A 612 -2.47 -13.46 -19.59
CA ASP A 612 -1.53 -12.65 -20.36
C ASP A 612 -0.07 -13.17 -20.27
N GLY A 613 0.21 -14.07 -19.31
CA GLY A 613 1.48 -14.74 -19.11
C GLY A 613 2.53 -13.88 -18.41
N ASN A 614 2.12 -12.85 -17.68
CA ASN A 614 3.01 -11.90 -17.01
C ASN A 614 3.51 -12.41 -15.64
N SER A 615 3.05 -13.59 -15.20
CA SER A 615 3.33 -14.19 -13.88
C SER A 615 2.71 -13.45 -12.68
N ILE A 616 1.64 -12.69 -12.92
CA ILE A 616 0.77 -12.04 -11.93
C ILE A 616 -0.65 -12.62 -12.13
N PRO A 617 -1.39 -12.96 -11.06
CA PRO A 617 -2.75 -13.43 -11.18
C PRO A 617 -3.67 -12.41 -11.85
N ASP A 618 -4.55 -12.87 -12.74
CA ASP A 618 -5.54 -12.03 -13.43
C ASP A 618 -6.33 -11.14 -12.45
N SER A 619 -6.69 -11.69 -11.28
CA SER A 619 -7.40 -10.95 -10.23
C SER A 619 -6.65 -9.72 -9.71
N CYS A 620 -5.32 -9.76 -9.75
CA CYS A 620 -4.47 -8.68 -9.29
C CYS A 620 -4.20 -7.64 -10.36
N ASP A 621 -4.12 -8.05 -11.61
CA ASP A 621 -4.10 -7.12 -12.73
C ASP A 621 -5.40 -6.30 -12.80
N LEU A 622 -6.53 -6.93 -12.48
CA LEU A 622 -7.83 -6.25 -12.33
C LEU A 622 -7.86 -5.31 -11.12
N LEU A 623 -7.30 -5.73 -9.96
CA LEU A 623 -7.24 -4.88 -8.76
C LEU A 623 -6.34 -3.65 -8.99
N SER A 624 -5.26 -3.82 -9.74
CA SER A 624 -4.28 -2.76 -10.07
C SER A 624 -4.77 -1.84 -11.20
N GLY A 625 -5.88 -2.19 -11.87
CA GLY A 625 -6.43 -1.44 -13.01
C GLY A 625 -5.58 -1.53 -14.28
N VAL A 626 -4.65 -2.48 -14.36
CA VAL A 626 -3.83 -2.75 -15.57
C VAL A 626 -4.68 -3.39 -16.66
N LEU A 627 -5.61 -4.27 -16.24
CA LEU A 627 -6.58 -4.92 -17.11
C LEU A 627 -8.00 -4.51 -16.74
N SER A 628 -8.89 -4.56 -17.72
CA SER A 628 -10.33 -4.28 -17.57
C SER A 628 -11.12 -5.59 -17.48
N ASP A 629 -12.16 -5.60 -16.65
CA ASP A 629 -13.18 -6.65 -16.54
C ASP A 629 -14.55 -5.95 -16.49
N CYS A 630 -15.07 -5.65 -17.66
CA CYS A 630 -16.30 -4.88 -17.82
C CYS A 630 -17.55 -5.66 -17.42
N ASP A 631 -17.56 -6.98 -17.61
CA ASP A 631 -18.68 -7.86 -17.31
C ASP A 631 -18.66 -8.41 -15.87
N GLN A 632 -17.58 -8.11 -15.14
CA GLN A 632 -17.33 -8.44 -13.74
C GLN A 632 -17.36 -9.94 -13.47
N ASN A 633 -16.96 -10.75 -14.46
CA ASN A 633 -16.94 -12.20 -14.32
C ASN A 633 -15.67 -12.72 -13.62
N GLY A 634 -14.68 -11.85 -13.40
CA GLY A 634 -13.39 -12.15 -12.78
C GLY A 634 -12.30 -12.59 -13.76
N THR A 635 -12.55 -12.48 -15.06
CA THR A 635 -11.61 -12.75 -16.15
C THR A 635 -11.38 -11.43 -16.90
N PRO A 636 -10.12 -11.07 -17.22
CA PRO A 636 -9.86 -9.89 -18.03
C PRO A 636 -10.55 -9.97 -19.40
N ASP A 637 -11.03 -8.82 -19.87
CA ASP A 637 -11.74 -8.64 -21.15
C ASP A 637 -10.96 -9.28 -22.33
N SER A 638 -9.65 -9.04 -22.38
CA SER A 638 -8.76 -9.59 -23.41
C SER A 638 -8.71 -11.12 -23.39
N CYS A 639 -8.91 -11.72 -22.23
CA CYS A 639 -8.83 -13.15 -22.01
C CYS A 639 -10.17 -13.84 -22.30
N ASP A 640 -11.29 -13.16 -22.08
CA ASP A 640 -12.59 -13.61 -22.57
C ASP A 640 -12.63 -13.67 -24.10
N VAL A 641 -12.07 -12.64 -24.76
CA VAL A 641 -11.93 -12.61 -26.22
C VAL A 641 -10.99 -13.73 -26.70
N LEU A 642 -9.84 -13.91 -26.05
CA LEU A 642 -8.87 -14.96 -26.41
C LEU A 642 -9.44 -16.38 -26.24
N ALA A 643 -10.26 -16.59 -25.21
CA ALA A 643 -10.96 -17.85 -24.96
C ALA A 643 -12.04 -18.15 -26.02
N GLY A 644 -12.42 -17.16 -26.83
CA GLY A 644 -13.43 -17.25 -27.89
C GLY A 644 -14.85 -17.38 -27.35
N GLY A 645 -15.10 -16.90 -26.13
CA GLY A 645 -16.40 -16.93 -25.46
C GLY A 645 -17.30 -15.73 -25.78
N VAL A 646 -16.69 -14.62 -26.21
CA VAL A 646 -17.34 -13.34 -26.55
C VAL A 646 -16.99 -12.91 -27.97
N GLU A 647 -17.79 -12.02 -28.56
CA GLU A 647 -17.48 -11.39 -29.84
C GLU A 647 -16.69 -10.09 -29.61
N ASP A 648 -15.69 -9.84 -30.47
CA ASP A 648 -14.82 -8.66 -30.53
C ASP A 648 -14.66 -8.33 -32.01
N CYS A 649 -15.53 -7.45 -32.49
CA CYS A 649 -15.66 -7.16 -33.90
C CYS A 649 -14.68 -6.09 -34.38
N ASP A 650 -14.32 -5.13 -33.53
CA ASP A 650 -13.36 -4.07 -33.86
C ASP A 650 -11.90 -4.53 -33.67
N GLY A 651 -11.68 -5.65 -32.97
CA GLY A 651 -10.39 -6.29 -32.75
C GLY A 651 -9.56 -5.64 -31.64
N ASN A 652 -10.20 -4.89 -30.75
CA ASN A 652 -9.54 -4.13 -29.68
C ASN A 652 -9.25 -4.99 -28.42
N GLN A 653 -9.66 -6.27 -28.40
CA GLN A 653 -9.58 -7.19 -27.26
C GLN A 653 -10.46 -6.82 -26.06
N ILE A 654 -11.54 -6.08 -26.30
CA ILE A 654 -12.62 -5.81 -25.35
C ILE A 654 -13.88 -6.45 -25.94
N PRO A 655 -14.73 -7.12 -25.12
CA PRO A 655 -15.98 -7.66 -25.62
C PRO A 655 -16.88 -6.58 -26.21
N ASP A 656 -17.54 -6.86 -27.35
CA ASP A 656 -18.46 -5.92 -28.02
C ASP A 656 -19.55 -5.39 -27.07
N SER A 657 -20.03 -6.23 -26.14
CA SER A 657 -21.02 -5.84 -25.13
C SER A 657 -20.55 -4.71 -24.21
N CYS A 658 -19.24 -4.62 -23.99
CA CYS A 658 -18.62 -3.64 -23.12
C CYS A 658 -18.30 -2.36 -23.86
N ASP A 659 -17.89 -2.45 -25.12
CA ASP A 659 -17.80 -1.29 -26.00
C ASP A 659 -19.17 -0.62 -26.18
N ILE A 660 -20.25 -1.40 -26.27
CA ILE A 660 -21.62 -0.87 -26.29
C ILE A 660 -21.97 -0.18 -24.95
N GLN A 661 -21.61 -0.79 -23.82
CA GLN A 661 -21.91 -0.23 -22.50
C GLN A 661 -21.16 1.07 -22.22
N THR A 662 -19.92 1.18 -22.69
CA THR A 662 -19.07 2.38 -22.55
C THR A 662 -19.37 3.44 -23.61
N GLY A 663 -20.12 3.08 -24.66
CA GLY A 663 -20.48 3.96 -25.77
C GLY A 663 -19.36 4.15 -26.80
N VAL A 664 -18.35 3.28 -26.80
CA VAL A 664 -17.31 3.21 -27.84
C VAL A 664 -17.91 2.71 -29.15
N LEU A 665 -18.80 1.72 -29.05
CA LEU A 665 -19.58 1.20 -30.18
C LEU A 665 -21.06 1.53 -30.00
N GLU A 666 -21.73 1.90 -31.09
CA GLU A 666 -23.17 2.12 -31.08
C GLU A 666 -23.93 0.81 -31.37
N ASP A 667 -25.02 0.59 -30.63
CA ASP A 667 -26.04 -0.43 -30.88
C ASP A 667 -27.40 0.27 -30.79
N CYS A 668 -27.74 0.95 -31.88
CA CYS A 668 -28.94 1.78 -31.94
C CYS A 668 -30.24 0.96 -31.84
N ASN A 669 -30.20 -0.31 -32.28
CA ASN A 669 -31.35 -1.20 -32.35
C ASN A 669 -31.50 -2.09 -31.10
N GLN A 670 -30.51 -2.07 -30.20
CA GLN A 670 -30.45 -2.74 -28.90
C GLN A 670 -30.54 -4.26 -29.01
N ASN A 671 -29.95 -4.85 -30.05
CA ASN A 671 -29.94 -6.30 -30.23
C ASN A 671 -28.70 -6.98 -29.62
N GLY A 672 -27.73 -6.20 -29.13
CA GLY A 672 -26.49 -6.66 -28.52
C GLY A 672 -25.34 -6.91 -29.50
N LEU A 673 -25.48 -6.51 -30.76
CA LEU A 673 -24.41 -6.47 -31.76
C LEU A 673 -24.13 -5.02 -32.13
N PRO A 674 -22.85 -4.61 -32.27
CA PRO A 674 -22.54 -3.28 -32.73
C PRO A 674 -23.04 -3.03 -34.15
N ASP A 675 -23.55 -1.82 -34.39
CA ASP A 675 -24.10 -1.36 -35.66
C ASP A 675 -23.12 -1.56 -36.83
N SER A 676 -21.85 -1.20 -36.61
CA SER A 676 -20.77 -1.37 -37.60
C SER A 676 -20.55 -2.84 -38.01
N CYS A 677 -20.78 -3.77 -37.10
CA CYS A 677 -20.61 -5.20 -37.28
C CYS A 677 -21.79 -5.80 -38.05
N GLU A 678 -23.00 -5.34 -37.75
CA GLU A 678 -24.20 -5.72 -38.50
C GLU A 678 -24.11 -5.26 -39.95
N ILE A 679 -23.63 -4.03 -40.18
CA ILE A 679 -23.40 -3.47 -41.52
C ILE A 679 -22.32 -4.27 -42.25
N ALA A 680 -21.17 -4.53 -41.60
CA ALA A 680 -20.08 -5.31 -42.18
C ALA A 680 -20.49 -6.76 -42.53
N ALA A 681 -21.39 -7.35 -41.72
CA ALA A 681 -21.97 -8.67 -41.95
C ALA A 681 -23.09 -8.66 -43.01
N GLY A 682 -23.55 -7.49 -43.45
CA GLY A 682 -24.67 -7.31 -44.39
C GLY A 682 -26.01 -7.77 -43.82
N GLN A 683 -26.18 -7.63 -42.51
CA GLN A 683 -27.42 -7.98 -41.80
C GLN A 683 -28.44 -6.84 -41.82
N VAL A 684 -27.93 -5.61 -41.89
CA VAL A 684 -28.70 -4.36 -42.00
C VAL A 684 -28.14 -3.53 -43.16
N ASP A 685 -28.99 -2.66 -43.71
CA ASP A 685 -28.60 -1.73 -44.77
C ASP A 685 -28.15 -0.40 -44.14
N ASP A 686 -27.07 0.18 -44.70
CA ASP A 686 -26.54 1.51 -44.40
C ASP A 686 -26.27 2.18 -45.75
N CYS A 687 -27.29 2.87 -46.25
CA CYS A 687 -27.30 3.37 -47.62
C CYS A 687 -26.61 4.73 -47.76
N ASP A 688 -26.49 5.50 -46.67
CA ASP A 688 -25.78 6.78 -46.64
C ASP A 688 -24.31 6.64 -46.20
N THR A 689 -23.93 5.43 -45.78
CA THR A 689 -22.57 5.00 -45.41
C THR A 689 -22.01 5.71 -44.19
N ASN A 690 -22.89 6.15 -43.29
CA ASN A 690 -22.51 6.88 -42.08
C ASN A 690 -22.09 5.95 -40.93
N GLY A 691 -22.25 4.62 -41.08
CA GLY A 691 -21.92 3.62 -40.06
C GLY A 691 -23.05 3.30 -39.07
N ILE A 692 -24.25 3.86 -39.28
CA ILE A 692 -25.48 3.63 -38.52
C ILE A 692 -26.50 2.95 -39.46
N PRO A 693 -27.23 1.92 -39.00
CA PRO A 693 -28.23 1.26 -39.81
C PRO A 693 -29.37 2.21 -40.22
N ASP A 694 -29.87 2.09 -41.45
CA ASP A 694 -30.96 2.89 -42.00
C ASP A 694 -32.19 2.95 -41.07
N SER A 695 -32.52 1.82 -40.44
CA SER A 695 -33.65 1.72 -39.51
C SER A 695 -33.49 2.62 -38.28
N CYS A 696 -32.25 2.84 -37.84
CA CYS A 696 -31.93 3.67 -36.70
C CYS A 696 -31.88 5.13 -37.08
N ASP A 697 -31.39 5.45 -38.26
CA ASP A 697 -31.47 6.80 -38.81
C ASP A 697 -32.91 7.28 -38.97
N ILE A 698 -33.79 6.40 -39.46
CA ILE A 698 -35.24 6.68 -39.54
C ILE A 698 -35.82 6.89 -38.14
N ALA A 699 -35.46 6.04 -37.17
CA ALA A 699 -35.95 6.15 -35.80
C ALA A 699 -35.47 7.43 -35.09
N ALA A 700 -34.23 7.85 -35.35
CA ALA A 700 -33.63 9.09 -34.87
C ALA A 700 -34.16 10.33 -35.61
N GLY A 701 -34.74 10.15 -36.80
CA GLY A 701 -35.22 11.22 -37.67
C GLY A 701 -34.10 11.97 -38.37
N THR A 702 -32.90 11.39 -38.45
CA THR A 702 -31.76 11.88 -39.22
C THR A 702 -31.99 11.68 -40.71
N LEU A 703 -32.64 10.58 -41.08
CA LEU A 703 -33.11 10.33 -42.44
C LEU A 703 -34.65 10.35 -42.53
N PRO A 704 -35.23 11.08 -43.51
CA PRO A 704 -36.66 11.06 -43.73
C PRO A 704 -37.08 9.74 -44.40
N ASP A 705 -38.16 9.17 -43.88
CA ASP A 705 -38.94 8.08 -44.48
C ASP A 705 -40.39 8.58 -44.57
N ALA A 706 -40.70 9.30 -45.64
CA ALA A 706 -41.99 9.99 -45.79
C ALA A 706 -43.14 9.00 -45.99
N ASN A 707 -42.86 7.83 -46.55
CA ASN A 707 -43.84 6.80 -46.88
C ASN A 707 -43.93 5.67 -45.84
N ALA A 708 -43.07 5.70 -44.82
CA ALA A 708 -43.01 4.76 -43.72
C ALA A 708 -42.83 3.30 -44.18
N ASP A 709 -42.10 3.08 -45.27
CA ASP A 709 -41.84 1.75 -45.82
C ASP A 709 -40.58 1.08 -45.25
N GLY A 710 -39.84 1.79 -44.39
CA GLY A 710 -38.66 1.30 -43.70
C GLY A 710 -37.36 1.43 -44.50
N VAL A 711 -37.40 2.09 -45.68
CA VAL A 711 -36.23 2.47 -46.46
C VAL A 711 -36.15 4.00 -46.50
N PRO A 712 -35.00 4.62 -46.21
CA PRO A 712 -34.87 6.07 -46.27
C PRO A 712 -35.21 6.63 -47.67
N ASP A 713 -35.88 7.79 -47.75
CA ASP A 713 -36.34 8.39 -49.02
C ASP A 713 -35.17 8.58 -50.01
N GLN A 714 -33.98 8.92 -49.51
CA GLN A 714 -32.77 9.11 -50.33
C GLN A 714 -32.18 7.80 -50.88
N CYS A 715 -32.62 6.66 -50.35
CA CYS A 715 -32.18 5.31 -50.72
C CYS A 715 -33.21 4.58 -51.57
N GLN A 716 -34.37 5.20 -51.76
CA GLN A 716 -35.39 4.80 -52.72
C GLN A 716 -35.11 5.42 -54.10
N LEU A 717 -35.52 4.72 -55.16
CA LEU A 717 -35.42 5.24 -56.52
C LEU A 717 -36.49 6.30 -56.78
N ASN A 718 -36.06 7.49 -57.20
CA ASN A 718 -36.96 8.53 -57.70
C ASN A 718 -37.61 8.11 -59.02
N PHE A 719 -38.92 8.35 -59.16
CA PHE A 719 -39.66 8.09 -60.39
C PHE A 719 -40.67 9.22 -60.68
N LEU A 720 -41.24 9.20 -61.89
CA LEU A 720 -42.35 10.09 -62.27
C LEU A 720 -43.63 9.28 -62.43
N ARG A 721 -44.66 9.58 -61.61
CA ARG A 721 -45.92 8.85 -61.65
C ARG A 721 -46.66 9.09 -62.96
N GLY A 722 -47.04 8.00 -63.63
CA GLY A 722 -47.70 7.99 -64.93
C GLY A 722 -46.77 7.80 -66.14
N ASP A 723 -45.45 7.77 -65.93
CA ASP A 723 -44.47 7.44 -66.97
C ASP A 723 -44.13 5.94 -66.92
N GLY A 724 -45.07 5.13 -67.38
CA GLY A 724 -44.96 3.68 -67.33
C GLY A 724 -43.92 3.10 -68.29
N ASN A 725 -43.43 3.86 -69.27
CA ASN A 725 -42.44 3.39 -70.24
C ASN A 725 -41.00 3.89 -69.97
N ASP A 726 -40.79 4.65 -68.87
CA ASP A 726 -39.50 5.22 -68.45
C ASP A 726 -38.87 6.06 -69.58
N ASP A 727 -39.64 6.98 -70.19
CA ASP A 727 -39.16 7.94 -71.19
C ASP A 727 -39.03 9.39 -70.67
N GLY A 728 -39.36 9.61 -69.40
CA GLY A 728 -39.31 10.87 -68.67
C GLY A 728 -40.50 11.79 -68.94
N ILE A 729 -41.52 11.34 -69.69
CA ILE A 729 -42.63 12.19 -70.13
C ILE A 729 -43.98 11.46 -70.05
N VAL A 730 -44.82 11.85 -69.09
CA VAL A 730 -46.21 11.33 -69.00
C VAL A 730 -47.05 11.73 -70.23
N ASN A 731 -47.29 10.78 -71.14
CA ASN A 731 -48.00 10.98 -72.39
C ASN A 731 -48.84 9.78 -72.88
N ILE A 732 -49.26 9.80 -74.15
CA ILE A 732 -50.10 8.72 -74.72
C ILE A 732 -49.27 7.44 -74.93
N ALA A 733 -47.95 7.55 -75.08
CA ALA A 733 -47.04 6.43 -75.18
C ALA A 733 -47.15 5.51 -73.95
N ASP A 734 -47.31 6.09 -72.76
CA ASP A 734 -47.50 5.37 -71.49
C ASP A 734 -48.80 4.58 -71.46
N CYS A 735 -49.89 5.19 -71.93
CA CYS A 735 -51.16 4.49 -72.10
C CYS A 735 -51.03 3.28 -73.04
N ILE A 736 -50.31 3.46 -74.15
CA ILE A 736 -50.11 2.39 -75.13
C ILE A 736 -49.25 1.29 -74.54
N PHE A 737 -48.20 1.66 -73.79
CA PHE A 737 -47.31 0.74 -73.11
C PHE A 737 -48.06 -0.12 -72.08
N LEU A 738 -48.81 0.50 -71.17
CA LEU A 738 -49.66 -0.18 -70.18
C LEU A 738 -50.70 -1.10 -70.83
N LEU A 739 -51.37 -0.66 -71.90
CA LEU A 739 -52.32 -1.52 -72.62
C LEU A 739 -51.65 -2.71 -73.30
N GLN A 740 -50.40 -2.55 -73.75
CA GLN A 740 -49.62 -3.65 -74.32
C GLN A 740 -49.22 -4.65 -73.24
N ALA A 741 -48.76 -4.18 -72.07
CA ALA A 741 -48.46 -5.03 -70.92
C ALA A 741 -49.70 -5.82 -70.46
N LEU A 742 -50.82 -5.13 -70.22
CA LEU A 742 -52.05 -5.73 -69.67
C LEU A 742 -52.79 -6.69 -70.63
N PHE A 743 -52.79 -6.40 -71.94
CA PHE A 743 -53.68 -7.09 -72.89
C PHE A 743 -52.99 -7.69 -74.12
N ALA A 744 -51.68 -7.46 -74.31
CA ALA A 744 -50.98 -7.85 -75.54
C ALA A 744 -49.64 -8.55 -75.30
N GLU A 745 -49.37 -9.06 -74.10
CA GLU A 745 -48.10 -9.73 -73.72
C GLU A 745 -46.87 -8.83 -73.99
N GLY A 746 -47.03 -7.51 -73.83
CA GLY A 746 -45.93 -6.56 -73.81
C GLY A 746 -45.07 -6.70 -72.54
N PRO A 747 -43.89 -6.06 -72.50
CA PRO A 747 -43.10 -6.00 -71.27
C PRO A 747 -43.84 -5.22 -70.18
N ASP A 748 -43.75 -5.67 -68.94
CA ASP A 748 -44.20 -4.91 -67.77
C ASP A 748 -43.24 -3.73 -67.52
N SER A 749 -43.74 -2.69 -66.83
CA SER A 749 -42.90 -1.57 -66.41
C SER A 749 -41.83 -2.06 -65.42
N THR A 750 -40.62 -1.49 -65.53
CA THR A 750 -39.53 -1.73 -64.55
C THR A 750 -39.72 -0.94 -63.25
N CYS A 751 -40.66 0.00 -63.26
CA CYS A 751 -41.09 0.78 -62.10
C CYS A 751 -42.61 0.68 -62.00
N ALA A 752 -43.09 -0.18 -61.11
CA ALA A 752 -44.50 -0.48 -60.99
C ALA A 752 -45.27 0.72 -60.40
N ASP A 753 -44.64 1.49 -59.52
CA ASP A 753 -45.23 2.74 -58.99
C ASP A 753 -45.38 3.83 -60.07
N ALA A 754 -44.48 3.89 -61.06
CA ALA A 754 -44.67 4.78 -62.21
C ALA A 754 -45.84 4.35 -63.11
N ALA A 755 -46.11 3.04 -63.17
CA ALA A 755 -47.18 2.45 -63.96
C ALA A 755 -48.57 2.56 -63.28
N ASP A 756 -48.60 2.55 -61.94
CA ASP A 756 -49.79 2.82 -61.13
C ASP A 756 -50.05 4.34 -61.06
N THR A 757 -50.74 4.83 -62.09
CA THR A 757 -50.96 6.26 -62.32
C THR A 757 -52.05 6.82 -61.41
N ASN A 758 -52.99 5.98 -60.96
CA ASN A 758 -54.06 6.44 -60.08
C ASN A 758 -53.72 6.24 -58.58
N ASP A 759 -52.58 5.60 -58.29
CA ASP A 759 -52.04 5.35 -56.94
C ASP A 759 -53.00 4.54 -56.06
N ASP A 760 -53.59 3.48 -56.63
CA ASP A 760 -54.51 2.59 -55.92
C ASP A 760 -53.92 1.24 -55.50
N GLY A 761 -52.62 1.03 -55.76
CA GLY A 761 -51.84 -0.14 -55.42
C GLY A 761 -52.00 -1.28 -56.44
N ALA A 762 -52.50 -1.01 -57.64
CA ALA A 762 -52.67 -2.00 -58.69
C ALA A 762 -52.51 -1.42 -60.10
N VAL A 763 -51.53 -1.91 -60.85
CA VAL A 763 -51.38 -1.60 -62.28
C VAL A 763 -52.47 -2.32 -63.09
N ASP A 764 -53.54 -1.61 -63.47
CA ASP A 764 -54.63 -2.12 -64.29
C ASP A 764 -55.19 -1.11 -65.31
N VAL A 765 -56.37 -1.39 -65.86
CA VAL A 765 -56.98 -0.53 -66.90
C VAL A 765 -57.39 0.85 -66.36
N SER A 766 -57.55 0.99 -65.05
CA SER A 766 -57.89 2.24 -64.38
C SER A 766 -56.76 3.26 -64.48
N ASP A 767 -55.49 2.83 -64.50
CA ASP A 767 -54.31 3.69 -64.72
C ASP A 767 -54.28 4.28 -66.11
N VAL A 768 -54.57 3.45 -67.11
CA VAL A 768 -54.70 3.91 -68.50
C VAL A 768 -55.80 4.95 -68.62
N ILE A 769 -56.92 4.77 -67.90
CA ILE A 769 -58.01 5.75 -67.86
C ILE A 769 -57.56 7.04 -67.17
N SER A 770 -56.73 6.95 -66.13
CA SER A 770 -56.15 8.10 -65.41
C SER A 770 -55.29 8.96 -66.33
N ILE A 771 -54.31 8.36 -67.05
CA ILE A 771 -53.43 9.09 -67.98
C ILE A 771 -54.24 9.72 -69.13
N LEU A 772 -55.19 8.99 -69.72
CA LEU A 772 -56.05 9.54 -70.79
C LEU A 772 -56.94 10.69 -70.28
N GLY A 773 -57.45 10.58 -69.05
CA GLY A 773 -58.24 11.61 -68.39
C GLY A 773 -57.45 12.88 -68.16
N PHE A 774 -56.21 12.73 -67.69
CA PHE A 774 -55.27 13.82 -67.50
C PHE A 774 -54.93 14.51 -68.84
N GLN A 775 -54.50 13.74 -69.84
CA GLN A 775 -53.98 14.29 -71.10
C GLN A 775 -55.02 14.93 -72.01
N PHE A 776 -56.25 14.40 -72.05
CA PHE A 776 -57.28 14.90 -72.97
C PHE A 776 -58.31 15.82 -72.31
N ASN A 777 -58.52 15.69 -71.00
CA ASN A 777 -59.59 16.39 -70.29
C ASN A 777 -59.05 17.33 -69.21
N GLY A 778 -57.74 17.29 -68.90
CA GLY A 778 -57.11 18.13 -67.87
C GLY A 778 -57.66 17.88 -66.46
N THR A 779 -58.27 16.71 -66.23
CA THR A 779 -58.86 16.30 -64.95
C THR A 779 -58.04 15.18 -64.34
N ASN A 780 -57.82 15.20 -63.02
CA ASN A 780 -57.05 14.21 -62.26
C ASN A 780 -55.60 14.07 -62.77
N PRO A 781 -54.72 15.05 -62.53
CA PRO A 781 -53.29 14.83 -62.69
C PRO A 781 -52.84 13.61 -61.86
N PRO A 782 -51.78 12.89 -62.30
CA PRO A 782 -51.19 11.84 -61.49
C PRO A 782 -50.92 12.37 -60.07
N PRO A 783 -51.22 11.57 -59.03
CA PRO A 783 -50.76 11.84 -57.68
C PRO A 783 -49.24 12.01 -57.64
N ALA A 784 -48.71 12.59 -56.56
CA ALA A 784 -47.26 12.70 -56.40
C ALA A 784 -46.62 11.29 -56.42
N PRO A 785 -45.40 11.13 -56.99
CA PRO A 785 -44.50 12.16 -57.51
C PRO A 785 -44.85 12.59 -58.97
N TYR A 786 -45.32 13.84 -59.13
CA TYR A 786 -45.61 14.51 -60.42
C TYR A 786 -45.85 16.01 -60.17
N PRO A 787 -45.41 16.96 -61.03
CA PRO A 787 -44.71 16.78 -62.31
C PRO A 787 -43.20 16.55 -62.19
N ASP A 788 -42.67 16.66 -60.98
CA ASP A 788 -41.27 16.43 -60.67
C ASP A 788 -41.09 15.00 -60.16
N CYS A 789 -39.91 14.44 -60.43
CA CYS A 789 -39.48 13.17 -59.88
C CYS A 789 -39.48 13.19 -58.35
N GLY A 790 -39.75 12.04 -57.75
CA GLY A 790 -39.62 11.85 -56.32
C GLY A 790 -39.92 10.42 -55.92
N VAL A 791 -39.92 10.17 -54.62
CA VAL A 791 -40.39 8.93 -54.01
C VAL A 791 -41.91 8.89 -53.96
N ASP A 792 -42.48 7.70 -53.77
CA ASP A 792 -43.92 7.55 -53.55
C ASP A 792 -44.29 8.08 -52.14
N PRO A 793 -45.09 9.15 -52.01
CA PRO A 793 -45.47 9.69 -50.70
C PRO A 793 -46.63 8.94 -50.04
N ALA A 794 -47.21 7.93 -50.69
CA ALA A 794 -48.34 7.16 -50.15
C ALA A 794 -47.87 6.03 -49.23
N GLY A 795 -48.25 6.10 -47.95
CA GLY A 795 -47.89 5.07 -46.99
C GLY A 795 -48.65 3.75 -47.22
N GLY A 796 -47.92 2.68 -47.53
CA GLY A 796 -48.38 1.29 -47.48
C GLY A 796 -49.03 0.71 -48.74
N THR A 797 -48.95 1.39 -49.90
CA THR A 797 -49.41 0.89 -51.21
C THR A 797 -48.32 0.82 -52.27
N THR A 798 -47.05 0.87 -51.87
CA THR A 798 -45.91 0.87 -52.81
C THR A 798 -45.76 -0.50 -53.48
N LEU A 799 -45.82 -0.50 -54.81
CA LEU A 799 -45.49 -1.64 -55.67
C LEU A 799 -43.97 -1.75 -55.91
N GLY A 800 -43.24 -0.67 -55.59
CA GLY A 800 -41.80 -0.54 -55.69
C GLY A 800 -41.34 -0.20 -57.11
N CYS A 801 -40.14 0.37 -57.19
CA CYS A 801 -39.44 0.59 -58.46
C CYS A 801 -38.08 -0.12 -58.45
N GLN A 802 -37.86 -0.99 -59.43
CA GLN A 802 -36.60 -1.74 -59.54
C GLN A 802 -35.56 -0.95 -60.33
N ILE A 803 -35.99 -0.29 -61.40
CA ILE A 803 -35.15 0.54 -62.26
C ILE A 803 -36.03 1.65 -62.85
N TYR A 804 -35.56 2.89 -62.76
CA TYR A 804 -36.13 4.05 -63.43
C TYR A 804 -34.98 5.00 -63.80
N ASN A 805 -34.73 5.21 -65.09
CA ASN A 805 -33.54 5.91 -65.60
C ASN A 805 -33.79 7.37 -65.96
N SER A 806 -35.06 7.77 -66.03
CA SER A 806 -35.46 9.09 -66.51
C SER A 806 -35.47 10.16 -65.42
N CYS A 807 -35.29 9.78 -64.15
CA CYS A 807 -35.03 10.69 -63.04
C CYS A 807 -33.51 10.75 -62.75
N PRO A 808 -32.94 11.95 -62.55
CA PRO A 808 -31.52 12.14 -62.25
C PRO A 808 -31.13 11.73 -60.83
#